data_AF-F6SUX5-F1
#
_entry.id   AF-F6SUX5-F1
#
_cell.length_a   1.000
_cell.length_b   1.000
_cell.length_c   1.000
_cell.angle_alpha   90.00
_cell.angle_beta   90.00
_cell.angle_gamma   90.00
#
_symmetry.space_group_name_H-M   'P 1'
#
loop_
_entity.id
_entity.type
_entity.pdbx_description
1 polymer ?
#
loop_
_entity_poly.entity_id
_entity_poly.type
_entity_poly.pdbx_seq_one_letter_code
_entity_poly.pdbx_strand_id
1 'polypeptide(L)'
;MAGLNCGITIALLGVLLLNGALPPLGVASEIAVPHGSGITVLIKPGTPTLPAKACYIVVFKKHVTTLSIKSGERTVFSFSCQDPENHFVVEIQKNIDCMSGPCPFGEVQLQPSPSVLPALNRTFIWDVKAHKSIGLELQFSKPRLRQIEPGESCPDGVTHSISGRIDTTMVRIGTFCSNGTVSRIKMQEGVKMALHLPWFHDRNISGFSIANRSSIKRLCIIESVFEGEGSATLMSANYPDGFPEDELMTWQFVIPGHLRASVSFLNFNNSNCEKKEERVEYYIPGSTTNPEVFKLEDKQPGNMAGNFNLSLQGCDQDAQSPGIFRLQFQVLVQHPQNESNKTYVVDLSDERAMSLTIEPKPIRLSRKFVPACYVCLETWFCNTTLTLTSGSKHKISFLCNDLTRLQMNAEKTISCTDRRYCHKKSYPLQVPSNILQLPVQLHNFSWKLLVPKDSLSLVLVPVQKLQQHTYERACNTSFRYLVASAVPSQDLYFGSFCSGGSIEQIQVKQNISVTLRTFAPSYQQDISRQGLTVSFRPYFTEEAVFTVTPDVKSKVYLRTPNWDRGLPSLASVSWNISVPRDQVACLTFLKERTGLVCQTGRAFMIIQEQRMRAEEIFSLEEVLPKPRFHHHSFWVNISNCSPVSGKQLDMLFWVLLSPRTTDMTVIIIAVVGGGALLMFALGLIICLVKKKKKKEINKGPAVGIYNGNVNTQMPMQSKKFQKRRKDNDSHVYAVIDDTMVYGHLLQDSNGSFVQPEVDTYRPFQGPTGDCPPSPPPIGFRAPTAKLTTDEPPPDIPPESESEPYTFSHPNKENVSNGNTDIPLLDAHKPAEPGE
;
A
#
# COMPACT_ATOMS: atom_id res chain seq x y z
N MET A 1 24.87 92.46 -21.49
CA MET A 1 25.96 92.28 -22.46
C MET A 1 25.37 91.43 -23.58
N ALA A 2 24.82 91.95 -24.69
CA ALA A 2 25.06 93.17 -25.49
C ALA A 2 26.26 93.04 -26.47
N GLY A 3 26.03 93.40 -27.75
CA GLY A 3 26.87 93.09 -28.92
C GLY A 3 26.32 91.89 -29.71
N LEU A 4 25.46 91.99 -30.75
CA LEU A 4 24.99 93.06 -31.64
C LEU A 4 25.79 93.25 -32.96
N ASN A 5 25.05 93.33 -34.09
CA ASN A 5 25.42 93.79 -35.45
C ASN A 5 26.32 92.91 -36.34
N CYS A 6 26.24 92.95 -37.68
CA CYS A 6 25.15 93.32 -38.64
C CYS A 6 25.58 92.93 -40.09
N GLY A 7 24.65 92.91 -41.07
CA GLY A 7 24.94 92.72 -42.51
C GLY A 7 23.94 91.77 -43.21
N ILE A 8 22.69 92.17 -43.48
CA ILE A 8 22.19 92.94 -44.66
C ILE A 8 21.94 92.06 -45.91
N THR A 9 20.78 92.30 -46.54
CA THR A 9 20.13 91.46 -47.56
C THR A 9 20.40 91.89 -49.01
N ILE A 10 20.42 90.93 -49.94
CA ILE A 10 19.99 91.09 -51.34
C ILE A 10 19.07 89.91 -51.71
N ALA A 11 18.15 90.12 -52.66
CA ALA A 11 16.97 89.28 -52.88
C ALA A 11 16.99 88.42 -54.17
N LEU A 12 15.91 87.64 -54.32
CA LEU A 12 15.53 86.70 -55.38
C LEU A 12 16.04 87.01 -56.81
N LEU A 13 16.51 85.96 -57.51
CA LEU A 13 15.78 85.33 -58.64
C LEU A 13 16.48 84.05 -59.12
N GLY A 14 15.73 82.99 -59.44
CA GLY A 14 16.33 81.69 -59.80
C GLY A 14 15.37 80.49 -59.90
N VAL A 15 14.17 80.67 -60.48
CA VAL A 15 13.24 79.54 -60.72
C VAL A 15 13.60 78.86 -62.03
N LEU A 16 14.16 77.64 -61.98
CA LEU A 16 13.97 76.52 -62.95
C LEU A 16 14.95 75.35 -62.71
N LEU A 17 14.67 74.49 -61.71
CA LEU A 17 15.12 73.08 -61.71
C LEU A 17 14.10 72.19 -60.95
N LEU A 18 12.97 71.89 -61.59
CA LEU A 18 12.23 70.68 -61.23
C LEU A 18 12.97 69.45 -61.79
N ASN A 19 13.95 68.97 -61.05
CA ASN A 19 14.38 67.58 -61.14
C ASN A 19 13.94 66.89 -59.84
N GLY A 20 13.03 65.92 -59.96
CA GLY A 20 12.54 65.17 -58.81
C GLY A 20 13.67 64.39 -58.17
N ALA A 21 14.09 64.80 -56.97
CA ALA A 21 15.01 64.01 -56.17
C ALA A 21 14.35 62.66 -55.85
N LEU A 22 14.85 61.59 -56.45
CA LEU A 22 14.48 60.24 -56.02
C LEU A 22 14.83 60.12 -54.53
N PRO A 23 13.95 59.53 -53.70
CA PRO A 23 14.36 59.14 -52.34
C PRO A 23 15.57 58.20 -52.43
N PRO A 24 16.51 58.26 -51.47
CA PRO A 24 17.73 57.46 -51.52
C PRO A 24 17.38 55.98 -51.65
N LEU A 25 17.99 55.32 -52.65
CA LEU A 25 17.66 53.95 -53.03
C LEU A 25 18.00 53.00 -51.87
N GLY A 26 16.97 52.37 -51.30
CA GLY A 26 17.12 51.40 -50.20
C GLY A 26 18.01 50.22 -50.61
N VAL A 27 18.68 49.62 -49.62
CA VAL A 27 19.61 48.50 -49.84
C VAL A 27 18.91 47.37 -50.61
N ALA A 28 19.54 46.92 -51.69
CA ALA A 28 19.00 45.85 -52.52
C ALA A 28 19.07 44.51 -51.76
N SER A 29 17.91 43.89 -51.57
CA SER A 29 17.74 42.54 -51.06
C SER A 29 17.62 41.56 -52.22
N GLU A 30 18.19 40.36 -52.07
CA GLU A 30 18.05 39.28 -53.04
C GLU A 30 17.53 38.01 -52.34
N ILE A 31 16.50 37.39 -52.89
CA ILE A 31 16.03 36.07 -52.46
C ILE A 31 16.06 35.13 -53.66
N ALA A 32 16.72 33.99 -53.51
CA ALA A 32 16.70 32.87 -54.43
C ALA A 32 16.07 31.65 -53.74
N VAL A 33 15.06 31.04 -54.37
CA VAL A 33 14.38 29.86 -53.83
C VAL A 33 14.79 28.64 -54.67
N PRO A 34 15.40 27.58 -54.09
CA PRO A 34 15.90 26.45 -54.88
C PRO A 34 14.79 25.74 -55.68
N HIS A 35 15.12 25.30 -56.91
CA HIS A 35 14.23 24.45 -57.70
C HIS A 35 13.86 23.17 -56.93
N GLY A 36 12.61 22.70 -57.11
CA GLY A 36 12.10 21.48 -56.47
C GLY A 36 11.88 21.57 -54.95
N SER A 37 12.16 22.71 -54.30
CA SER A 37 12.16 22.85 -52.83
C SER A 37 10.79 22.79 -52.16
N GLY A 38 9.70 22.95 -52.92
CA GLY A 38 8.33 23.08 -52.40
C GLY A 38 8.06 24.39 -51.66
N ILE A 39 9.00 25.35 -51.71
CA ILE A 39 8.94 26.62 -50.98
C ILE A 39 8.29 27.72 -51.84
N THR A 40 7.47 28.56 -51.21
CA THR A 40 7.04 29.87 -51.70
C THR A 40 7.32 30.92 -50.62
N VAL A 41 7.95 32.03 -51.00
CA VAL A 41 8.12 33.22 -50.14
C VAL A 41 7.10 34.27 -50.54
N LEU A 42 6.45 34.90 -49.56
CA LEU A 42 5.45 35.96 -49.75
C LEU A 42 5.77 37.12 -48.81
N ILE A 43 6.13 38.27 -49.38
CA ILE A 43 6.25 39.55 -48.67
C ILE A 43 4.95 40.31 -48.86
N LYS A 44 4.26 40.67 -47.78
CA LYS A 44 2.95 41.33 -47.80
C LYS A 44 2.84 42.40 -46.71
N PRO A 45 1.86 43.34 -46.76
CA PRO A 45 1.68 44.35 -45.72
C PRO A 45 1.34 43.74 -44.36
N GLY A 46 1.84 44.34 -43.28
CA GLY A 46 1.48 43.98 -41.90
C GLY A 46 0.12 44.55 -41.47
N THR A 47 -0.46 43.97 -40.42
CA THR A 47 -1.74 44.41 -39.81
C THR A 47 -1.54 44.89 -38.38
N PRO A 48 -2.16 46.00 -37.93
CA PRO A 48 -3.06 46.89 -38.67
C PRO A 48 -2.31 48.01 -39.42
N THR A 49 -2.72 48.31 -40.66
CA THR A 49 -2.08 49.31 -41.52
C THR A 49 -2.48 50.74 -41.17
N LEU A 50 -1.61 51.52 -40.52
CA LEU A 50 -1.75 53.00 -40.47
C LEU A 50 -0.46 53.85 -40.28
N PRO A 51 0.67 53.60 -40.97
CA PRO A 51 1.73 54.62 -41.10
C PRO A 51 1.33 55.77 -42.03
N ALA A 52 1.67 57.02 -41.68
CA ALA A 52 1.34 58.22 -42.46
C ALA A 52 2.19 58.44 -43.74
N LYS A 53 2.90 57.41 -44.20
CA LYS A 53 3.74 57.42 -45.42
C LYS A 53 3.53 56.10 -46.17
N ALA A 54 3.37 56.17 -47.49
CA ALA A 54 3.26 54.97 -48.31
C ALA A 54 4.64 54.34 -48.56
N CYS A 55 4.84 53.09 -48.12
CA CYS A 55 6.00 52.29 -48.47
C CYS A 55 5.62 51.19 -49.48
N TYR A 56 6.52 50.93 -50.43
CA TYR A 56 6.35 49.96 -51.50
C TYR A 56 7.59 49.08 -51.62
N ILE A 57 7.38 47.87 -52.13
CA ILE A 57 8.45 46.99 -52.60
C ILE A 57 8.79 47.43 -54.04
N VAL A 58 10.06 47.65 -54.35
CA VAL A 58 10.55 48.09 -55.65
C VAL A 58 11.22 46.91 -56.36
N VAL A 59 10.63 46.44 -57.45
CA VAL A 59 11.09 45.28 -58.24
C VAL A 59 11.19 45.69 -59.71
N PHE A 60 12.37 45.57 -60.32
CA PHE A 60 12.64 46.05 -61.70
C PHE A 60 12.12 47.47 -61.99
N LYS A 61 12.32 48.40 -61.04
CA LYS A 61 11.82 49.80 -61.05
C LYS A 61 10.28 49.96 -61.02
N LYS A 62 9.51 48.90 -60.77
CA LYS A 62 8.06 48.97 -60.51
C LYS A 62 7.79 48.92 -59.00
N HIS A 63 6.83 49.72 -58.55
CA HIS A 63 6.32 49.67 -57.18
C HIS A 63 5.22 48.60 -57.06
N VAL A 64 5.32 47.71 -56.08
CA VAL A 64 4.31 46.71 -55.74
C VAL A 64 4.07 46.68 -54.23
N THR A 65 2.87 46.29 -53.80
CA THR A 65 2.47 46.18 -52.39
C THR A 65 2.66 44.77 -51.82
N THR A 66 2.83 43.77 -52.69
CA THR A 66 3.03 42.36 -52.33
C THR A 66 4.01 41.75 -53.33
N LEU A 67 4.93 40.91 -52.86
CA LEU A 67 5.89 40.17 -53.68
C LEU A 67 5.81 38.67 -53.34
N SER A 68 5.56 37.83 -54.34
CA SER A 68 5.66 36.38 -54.21
C SER A 68 6.84 35.86 -55.03
N ILE A 69 7.59 34.91 -54.48
CA ILE A 69 8.75 34.26 -55.09
C ILE A 69 8.59 32.75 -54.91
N LYS A 70 8.55 31.99 -56.00
CA LYS A 70 8.29 30.54 -56.01
C LYS A 70 9.57 29.72 -56.12
N SER A 71 9.47 28.43 -55.81
CA SER A 71 10.49 27.39 -56.07
C SER A 71 11.10 27.51 -57.48
N GLY A 72 12.38 27.86 -57.56
CA GLY A 72 13.12 28.09 -58.81
C GLY A 72 13.30 29.56 -59.22
N GLU A 73 12.66 30.51 -58.53
CA GLU A 73 12.75 31.93 -58.85
C GLU A 73 13.86 32.63 -58.05
N ARG A 74 14.51 33.63 -58.66
CA ARG A 74 15.51 34.52 -58.07
C ARG A 74 15.10 35.97 -58.32
N THR A 75 14.86 36.72 -57.24
CA THR A 75 14.32 38.09 -57.32
C THR A 75 15.16 39.06 -56.49
N VAL A 76 15.58 40.15 -57.13
CA VAL A 76 16.22 41.31 -56.50
C VAL A 76 15.18 42.42 -56.32
N PHE A 77 15.10 42.99 -55.12
CA PHE A 77 14.15 44.04 -54.78
C PHE A 77 14.73 45.00 -53.73
N SER A 78 14.09 46.14 -53.52
CA SER A 78 14.39 47.06 -52.40
C SER A 78 13.10 47.64 -51.82
N PHE A 79 13.15 48.33 -50.68
CA PHE A 79 12.00 49.03 -50.10
C PHE A 79 12.11 50.53 -50.34
N SER A 80 10.96 51.22 -50.45
CA SER A 80 10.91 52.69 -50.62
C SER A 80 10.85 53.47 -49.30
N CYS A 81 11.03 52.79 -48.15
CA CYS A 81 11.10 53.36 -46.80
C CYS A 81 12.37 52.87 -46.09
N GLN A 82 12.71 53.51 -44.97
CA GLN A 82 13.89 53.17 -44.17
C GLN A 82 13.60 52.09 -43.12
N ASP A 83 12.33 51.93 -42.76
CA ASP A 83 11.80 51.11 -41.66
C ASP A 83 10.77 50.06 -42.15
N PRO A 84 11.11 49.22 -43.15
CA PRO A 84 10.16 48.31 -43.77
C PRO A 84 9.58 47.25 -42.82
N GLU A 85 10.22 46.99 -41.67
CA GLU A 85 9.72 46.12 -40.59
C GLU A 85 8.40 46.60 -39.97
N ASN A 86 8.12 47.91 -40.02
CA ASN A 86 6.85 48.50 -39.59
C ASN A 86 5.74 48.37 -40.65
N HIS A 87 6.10 48.00 -41.88
CA HIS A 87 5.22 47.99 -43.05
C HIS A 87 4.93 46.58 -43.58
N PHE A 88 5.90 45.67 -43.55
CA PHE A 88 5.86 44.38 -44.25
C PHE A 88 6.20 43.19 -43.36
N VAL A 89 5.58 42.05 -43.66
CA VAL A 89 5.86 40.74 -43.07
C VAL A 89 6.21 39.72 -44.16
N VAL A 90 6.98 38.70 -43.81
CA VAL A 90 7.38 37.63 -44.74
C VAL A 90 6.81 36.29 -44.28
N GLU A 91 6.01 35.66 -45.13
CA GLU A 91 5.56 34.28 -44.96
C GLU A 91 6.36 33.35 -45.87
N ILE A 92 6.89 32.27 -45.31
CA ILE A 92 7.69 31.26 -46.02
C ILE A 92 6.96 29.93 -45.91
N GLN A 93 6.18 29.57 -46.93
CA GLN A 93 5.41 28.32 -46.94
C GLN A 93 6.19 27.22 -47.66
N LYS A 94 6.48 26.12 -46.97
CA LYS A 94 7.06 24.89 -47.50
C LYS A 94 6.02 23.78 -47.47
N ASN A 95 5.54 23.38 -48.66
CA ASN A 95 4.60 22.28 -48.81
C ASN A 95 5.35 20.94 -48.90
N ILE A 96 4.91 19.95 -48.13
CA ILE A 96 5.55 18.63 -48.03
C ILE A 96 4.48 17.56 -48.25
N ASP A 97 4.62 16.79 -49.33
CA ASP A 97 3.71 15.69 -49.65
C ASP A 97 4.38 14.33 -49.38
N CYS A 98 4.01 13.71 -48.26
CA CYS A 98 4.44 12.36 -47.87
C CYS A 98 3.49 11.27 -48.39
N MET A 99 2.51 11.59 -49.25
CA MET A 99 1.69 10.61 -49.96
C MET A 99 2.36 10.20 -51.28
N SER A 100 2.94 11.18 -52.01
CA SER A 100 3.56 10.97 -53.33
C SER A 100 5.10 10.99 -53.32
N GLY A 101 5.72 11.41 -52.23
CA GLY A 101 7.17 11.67 -52.15
C GLY A 101 7.80 11.29 -50.80
N PRO A 102 9.15 11.36 -50.70
CA PRO A 102 9.86 11.02 -49.47
C PRO A 102 9.58 12.02 -48.36
N CYS A 103 9.13 11.52 -47.21
CA CYS A 103 8.83 12.36 -46.05
C CYS A 103 10.13 12.82 -45.35
N PRO A 104 10.28 14.10 -45.00
CA PRO A 104 11.51 14.64 -44.41
C PRO A 104 11.60 14.32 -42.91
N PHE A 105 12.01 13.09 -42.59
CA PHE A 105 12.30 12.67 -41.22
C PHE A 105 13.65 13.22 -40.74
N GLY A 106 13.76 13.53 -39.44
CA GLY A 106 14.90 14.21 -38.84
C GLY A 106 14.66 15.71 -38.63
N GLU A 107 15.75 16.47 -38.44
CA GLU A 107 15.68 17.91 -38.14
C GLU A 107 15.22 18.76 -39.33
N VAL A 108 14.26 19.64 -39.11
CA VAL A 108 13.74 20.54 -40.16
C VAL A 108 14.56 21.83 -40.19
N GLN A 109 15.24 22.12 -41.29
CA GLN A 109 16.02 23.36 -41.45
C GLN A 109 15.14 24.55 -41.88
N LEU A 110 15.53 25.76 -41.47
CA LEU A 110 14.95 27.01 -41.95
C LEU A 110 15.47 27.32 -43.36
N GLN A 111 14.56 27.39 -44.33
CA GLN A 111 14.89 27.59 -45.75
C GLN A 111 13.87 28.57 -46.37
N PRO A 112 14.30 29.70 -46.99
CA PRO A 112 15.67 30.23 -47.03
C PRO A 112 16.24 30.52 -45.64
N SER A 113 17.56 30.64 -45.53
CA SER A 113 18.21 31.03 -44.27
C SER A 113 17.72 32.42 -43.83
N PRO A 114 17.39 32.64 -42.53
CA PRO A 114 17.03 33.96 -42.01
C PRO A 114 18.08 35.06 -42.24
N SER A 115 19.34 34.69 -42.46
CA SER A 115 20.42 35.61 -42.86
C SER A 115 20.30 36.17 -44.30
N VAL A 116 19.50 35.52 -45.15
CA VAL A 116 19.24 35.92 -46.56
C VAL A 116 17.88 36.64 -46.69
N LEU A 117 16.99 36.46 -45.72
CA LEU A 117 15.71 37.17 -45.68
C LEU A 117 15.91 38.59 -45.15
N PRO A 118 15.17 39.60 -45.65
CA PRO A 118 15.21 40.95 -45.09
C PRO A 118 14.83 40.94 -43.60
N ALA A 119 15.22 41.99 -42.88
CA ALA A 119 14.93 42.21 -41.47
C ALA A 119 13.45 42.60 -41.27
N LEU A 120 12.56 41.66 -41.53
CA LEU A 120 11.10 41.76 -41.37
C LEU A 120 10.62 40.65 -40.44
N ASN A 121 9.43 40.81 -39.84
CA ASN A 121 8.83 39.72 -39.07
C ASN A 121 8.57 38.52 -40.01
N ARG A 122 9.12 37.36 -39.65
CA ARG A 122 9.15 36.14 -40.48
C ARG A 122 8.19 35.10 -39.91
N THR A 123 7.39 34.46 -40.74
CA THR A 123 6.57 33.31 -40.36
C THR A 123 6.89 32.14 -41.30
N PHE A 124 7.61 31.15 -40.80
CA PHE A 124 7.87 29.90 -41.51
C PHE A 124 6.68 28.95 -41.31
N ILE A 125 6.16 28.37 -42.39
CA ILE A 125 4.99 27.49 -42.38
C ILE A 125 5.34 26.20 -43.12
N TRP A 126 5.28 25.07 -42.42
CA TRP A 126 5.38 23.75 -43.02
C TRP A 126 3.98 23.13 -43.07
N ASP A 127 3.50 22.79 -44.26
CA ASP A 127 2.23 22.08 -44.46
C ASP A 127 2.55 20.66 -44.94
N VAL A 128 2.51 19.71 -44.00
CA VAL A 128 2.85 18.29 -44.22
C VAL A 128 1.56 17.50 -44.40
N LYS A 129 1.44 16.79 -45.54
CA LYS A 129 0.35 15.84 -45.82
C LYS A 129 0.87 14.42 -45.77
N ALA A 130 0.12 13.50 -45.16
CA ALA A 130 0.50 12.10 -45.06
C ALA A 130 -0.73 11.18 -45.14
N HIS A 131 -0.52 9.91 -45.48
CA HIS A 131 -1.61 8.94 -45.49
C HIS A 131 -2.11 8.63 -44.06
N LYS A 132 -3.39 8.25 -43.88
CA LYS A 132 -3.97 7.96 -42.55
C LYS A 132 -3.25 6.82 -41.79
N SER A 133 -2.47 5.98 -42.47
CA SER A 133 -1.64 4.92 -41.86
C SER A 133 -0.28 5.39 -41.33
N ILE A 134 0.08 6.67 -41.51
CA ILE A 134 1.37 7.24 -41.07
C ILE A 134 1.12 8.09 -39.83
N GLY A 135 1.73 7.73 -38.69
CA GLY A 135 1.77 8.59 -37.51
C GLY A 135 2.91 9.59 -37.61
N LEU A 136 2.60 10.88 -37.69
CA LEU A 136 3.60 11.94 -37.67
C LEU A 136 3.87 12.36 -36.22
N GLU A 137 5.10 12.17 -35.75
CA GLU A 137 5.54 12.62 -34.42
C GLU A 137 6.47 13.84 -34.56
N LEU A 138 6.00 15.01 -34.12
CA LEU A 138 6.87 16.18 -33.90
C LEU A 138 7.63 15.98 -32.58
N GLN A 139 8.96 16.15 -32.59
CA GLN A 139 9.81 16.05 -31.40
C GLN A 139 10.53 17.38 -31.11
N PHE A 140 10.53 17.78 -29.83
CA PHE A 140 11.05 19.04 -29.30
C PHE A 140 12.07 18.75 -28.20
N SER A 141 13.29 18.36 -28.58
CA SER A 141 14.31 17.80 -27.67
C SER A 141 14.69 18.77 -26.55
N LYS A 142 15.34 19.90 -26.89
CA LYS A 142 15.50 21.12 -26.06
C LYS A 142 15.62 22.34 -27.00
N PRO A 143 14.98 23.49 -26.72
CA PRO A 143 13.97 23.68 -25.66
C PRO A 143 12.67 22.93 -25.96
N ARG A 144 12.02 22.44 -24.91
CA ARG A 144 10.64 21.92 -24.97
C ARG A 144 9.63 23.05 -25.06
N LEU A 145 8.41 22.75 -25.47
CA LEU A 145 7.34 23.73 -25.66
C LEU A 145 6.47 23.93 -24.41
N ARG A 146 5.99 25.16 -24.21
CA ARG A 146 4.95 25.53 -23.22
C ARG A 146 3.70 26.00 -23.96
N GLN A 147 2.55 25.35 -23.78
CA GLN A 147 1.29 25.83 -24.36
C GLN A 147 0.89 27.17 -23.71
N ILE A 148 0.35 28.09 -24.49
CA ILE A 148 -0.02 29.44 -24.04
C ILE A 148 -1.50 29.77 -24.30
N GLU A 149 -2.03 30.67 -23.47
CA GLU A 149 -3.44 31.07 -23.54
C GLU A 149 -3.72 32.07 -24.68
N PRO A 150 -4.97 32.15 -25.19
CA PRO A 150 -5.35 33.14 -26.19
C PRO A 150 -5.11 34.58 -25.70
N GLY A 151 -4.17 35.29 -26.33
CA GLY A 151 -3.78 36.66 -25.95
C GLY A 151 -2.50 36.74 -25.10
N GLU A 152 -1.99 35.61 -24.60
CA GLU A 152 -0.64 35.54 -24.03
C GLU A 152 0.42 35.72 -25.13
N SER A 153 1.58 36.32 -24.79
CA SER A 153 2.70 36.53 -25.71
C SER A 153 4.00 35.95 -25.12
N CYS A 154 4.84 35.36 -25.97
CA CYS A 154 6.09 34.75 -25.53
C CYS A 154 7.15 35.81 -25.13
N PRO A 155 7.95 35.59 -24.08
CA PRO A 155 8.99 36.55 -23.65
C PRO A 155 10.09 36.83 -24.69
N ASP A 156 10.32 35.87 -25.61
CA ASP A 156 11.24 35.97 -26.75
C ASP A 156 10.55 36.48 -28.03
N GLY A 157 9.23 36.68 -28.00
CA GLY A 157 8.38 36.97 -29.17
C GLY A 157 8.20 35.79 -30.13
N VAL A 158 8.75 34.61 -29.84
CA VAL A 158 8.79 33.46 -30.74
C VAL A 158 7.63 32.50 -30.42
N THR A 159 6.65 32.43 -31.33
CA THR A 159 5.49 31.53 -31.18
C THR A 159 5.56 30.37 -32.17
N HIS A 160 5.23 29.18 -31.66
CA HIS A 160 5.00 27.96 -32.43
C HIS A 160 3.49 27.69 -32.45
N SER A 161 2.83 27.73 -33.60
CA SER A 161 1.41 27.36 -33.76
C SER A 161 1.31 26.01 -34.47
N ILE A 162 0.50 25.09 -33.92
CA ILE A 162 0.48 23.69 -34.33
C ILE A 162 -0.97 23.28 -34.61
N SER A 163 -1.23 22.79 -35.82
CA SER A 163 -2.56 22.35 -36.27
C SER A 163 -2.52 20.99 -36.95
N GLY A 164 -3.49 20.13 -36.64
CA GLY A 164 -3.73 18.84 -37.28
C GLY A 164 -4.81 18.90 -38.35
N ARG A 165 -4.89 17.86 -39.18
CA ARG A 165 -5.95 17.67 -40.17
C ARG A 165 -6.92 16.58 -39.70
N ILE A 166 -8.22 16.83 -39.85
CA ILE A 166 -9.27 15.81 -39.85
C ILE A 166 -9.91 15.88 -41.23
N ASP A 167 -9.65 14.90 -42.10
CA ASP A 167 -10.01 14.92 -43.51
C ASP A 167 -9.57 16.22 -44.23
N THR A 168 -10.52 17.16 -44.44
CA THR A 168 -10.26 18.47 -45.06
C THR A 168 -10.13 19.61 -44.05
N THR A 169 -10.60 19.42 -42.82
CA THR A 169 -10.71 20.46 -41.78
C THR A 169 -9.39 20.62 -41.03
N MET A 170 -9.04 21.87 -40.71
CA MET A 170 -7.82 22.18 -39.95
C MET A 170 -8.16 22.46 -38.48
N VAL A 171 -7.61 21.67 -37.56
CA VAL A 171 -7.85 21.78 -36.12
C VAL A 171 -6.60 22.32 -35.42
N ARG A 172 -6.74 23.35 -34.59
CA ARG A 172 -5.63 24.00 -33.87
C ARG A 172 -5.36 23.25 -32.56
N ILE A 173 -4.21 22.58 -32.45
CA ILE A 173 -3.82 21.89 -31.21
C ILE A 173 -3.39 22.90 -30.14
N GLY A 174 -2.73 23.99 -30.56
CA GLY A 174 -2.39 25.07 -29.65
C GLY A 174 -1.42 26.08 -30.26
N THR A 175 -1.07 27.06 -29.43
CA THR A 175 0.08 27.95 -29.63
C THR A 175 1.02 27.73 -28.46
N PHE A 176 2.33 27.81 -28.71
CA PHE A 176 3.35 27.43 -27.75
C PHE A 176 4.54 28.39 -27.78
N CYS A 177 5.15 28.63 -26.62
CA CYS A 177 6.45 29.29 -26.47
C CYS A 177 7.58 28.27 -26.27
N SER A 178 8.81 28.75 -26.41
CA SER A 178 10.01 28.13 -25.85
C SER A 178 9.89 27.85 -24.33
N ASN A 179 10.60 26.84 -23.84
CA ASN A 179 10.80 26.51 -22.42
C ASN A 179 9.54 26.07 -21.65
N GLY A 180 9.04 24.87 -21.94
CA GLY A 180 7.99 24.18 -21.18
C GLY A 180 8.22 22.68 -21.00
N THR A 181 7.14 21.91 -20.82
CA THR A 181 7.19 20.45 -20.59
C THR A 181 6.87 19.62 -21.84
N VAL A 182 6.23 20.19 -22.86
CA VAL A 182 5.80 19.44 -24.05
C VAL A 182 7.01 19.08 -24.91
N SER A 183 7.23 17.78 -25.05
CA SER A 183 8.40 17.17 -25.70
C SER A 183 8.07 16.48 -27.03
N ARG A 184 6.84 16.00 -27.19
CA ARG A 184 6.34 15.43 -28.45
C ARG A 184 4.89 15.79 -28.69
N ILE A 185 4.48 15.85 -29.96
CA ILE A 185 3.08 15.84 -30.38
C ILE A 185 2.95 14.84 -31.53
N LYS A 186 2.12 13.82 -31.36
CA LYS A 186 1.81 12.77 -32.36
C LYS A 186 0.48 13.07 -33.02
N MET A 187 0.41 12.96 -34.34
CA MET A 187 -0.74 13.37 -35.17
C MET A 187 -0.97 12.40 -36.34
N GLN A 188 -2.18 12.41 -36.88
CA GLN A 188 -2.58 11.63 -38.06
C GLN A 188 -2.85 12.58 -39.26
N GLU A 189 -2.85 12.05 -40.49
CA GLU A 189 -3.30 12.68 -41.77
C GLU A 189 -2.48 13.89 -42.27
N GLY A 190 -1.90 14.67 -41.38
CA GLY A 190 -1.03 15.78 -41.71
C GLY A 190 -0.91 16.78 -40.57
N VAL A 191 0.15 17.57 -40.62
CA VAL A 191 0.41 18.62 -39.63
C VAL A 191 0.82 19.90 -40.32
N LYS A 192 0.22 21.02 -39.88
CA LYS A 192 0.64 22.36 -40.25
C LYS A 192 1.33 23.00 -39.06
N MET A 193 2.63 23.18 -39.20
CA MET A 193 3.50 23.82 -38.21
C MET A 193 3.78 25.25 -38.68
N ALA A 194 3.55 26.25 -37.83
CA ALA A 194 3.93 27.63 -38.10
C ALA A 194 4.86 28.15 -36.99
N LEU A 195 5.99 28.74 -37.37
CA LEU A 195 6.97 29.36 -36.49
C LEU A 195 7.06 30.85 -36.82
N HIS A 196 6.62 31.70 -35.90
CA HIS A 196 6.77 33.14 -35.98
C HIS A 196 8.07 33.59 -35.31
N LEU A 197 8.86 34.40 -36.02
CA LEU A 197 10.14 34.95 -35.59
C LEU A 197 10.12 36.47 -35.78
N PRO A 198 10.32 37.25 -34.70
CA PRO A 198 10.49 38.70 -34.81
C PRO A 198 11.66 39.10 -35.72
N TRP A 199 11.58 40.27 -36.34
CA TRP A 199 12.58 40.77 -37.29
C TRP A 199 14.01 40.85 -36.73
N PHE A 200 14.13 41.05 -35.42
CA PHE A 200 15.39 41.18 -34.67
C PHE A 200 15.96 39.84 -34.16
N HIS A 201 15.34 38.69 -34.46
CA HIS A 201 15.68 37.42 -33.82
C HIS A 201 16.46 36.46 -34.75
N ASP A 202 17.78 36.46 -34.60
CA ASP A 202 18.72 35.63 -35.40
C ASP A 202 18.75 34.15 -34.94
N ARG A 203 17.72 33.40 -35.32
CA ARG A 203 17.59 31.95 -35.07
C ARG A 203 17.69 31.17 -36.37
N ASN A 204 18.73 30.34 -36.53
CA ASN A 204 18.96 29.54 -37.74
C ASN A 204 18.32 28.12 -37.72
N ILE A 205 17.76 27.69 -36.59
CA ILE A 205 17.15 26.34 -36.41
C ILE A 205 15.65 26.41 -36.17
N SER A 206 14.90 25.45 -36.71
CA SER A 206 13.45 25.36 -36.44
C SER A 206 13.15 25.01 -34.98
N GLY A 207 14.03 24.22 -34.33
CA GLY A 207 13.83 23.69 -32.98
C GLY A 207 12.90 22.48 -32.91
N PHE A 208 12.60 21.82 -34.04
CA PHE A 208 11.85 20.56 -34.06
C PHE A 208 12.37 19.58 -35.11
N SER A 209 12.05 18.31 -34.89
CA SER A 209 12.25 17.23 -35.87
C SER A 209 10.95 16.46 -36.13
N ILE A 210 10.86 15.81 -37.28
CA ILE A 210 9.73 14.95 -37.65
C ILE A 210 10.19 13.49 -37.60
N ALA A 211 9.43 12.63 -36.93
CA ALA A 211 9.68 11.20 -36.85
C ALA A 211 8.47 10.40 -37.36
N ASN A 212 8.74 9.23 -37.95
CA ASN A 212 7.73 8.26 -38.34
C ASN A 212 7.35 7.37 -37.13
N ARG A 213 6.05 7.17 -36.91
CA ARG A 213 5.51 6.29 -35.87
C ARG A 213 4.26 5.56 -36.37
N SER A 214 3.82 4.58 -35.58
CA SER A 214 2.51 3.94 -35.74
C SER A 214 1.38 4.98 -35.78
N SER A 215 0.41 4.77 -36.66
CA SER A 215 -0.82 5.57 -36.72
C SER A 215 -1.58 5.50 -35.39
N ILE A 216 -2.02 6.66 -34.90
CA ILE A 216 -2.93 6.77 -33.74
C ILE A 216 -4.39 6.80 -34.21
N LYS A 217 -5.33 6.34 -33.39
CA LYS A 217 -6.79 6.45 -33.61
C LYS A 217 -7.38 7.57 -32.74
N ARG A 218 -6.74 8.75 -32.78
CA ARG A 218 -6.92 9.88 -31.86
C ARG A 218 -6.43 11.15 -32.55
N LEU A 219 -7.14 12.28 -32.44
CA LEU A 219 -6.74 13.59 -32.97
C LEU A 219 -5.26 13.93 -32.74
N CYS A 220 -4.79 13.79 -31.49
CA CYS A 220 -3.37 13.87 -31.16
C CYS A 220 -3.02 13.24 -29.81
N ILE A 221 -1.73 12.95 -29.63
CA ILE A 221 -1.12 12.61 -28.32
C ILE A 221 -0.01 13.61 -28.01
N ILE A 222 -0.11 14.32 -26.87
CA ILE A 222 0.87 15.30 -26.40
C ILE A 222 1.70 14.70 -25.24
N GLU A 223 3.01 14.55 -25.42
CA GLU A 223 3.92 13.99 -24.39
C GLU A 223 4.57 15.11 -23.57
N SER A 224 4.13 15.27 -22.32
CA SER A 224 4.67 16.23 -21.35
C SER A 224 5.66 15.56 -20.39
N VAL A 225 6.91 16.01 -20.39
CA VAL A 225 8.00 15.45 -19.60
C VAL A 225 8.49 16.45 -18.56
N PHE A 226 8.41 16.08 -17.29
CA PHE A 226 8.91 16.86 -16.16
C PHE A 226 10.31 16.38 -15.76
N GLU A 227 11.30 17.29 -15.71
CA GLU A 227 12.67 16.96 -15.26
C GLU A 227 12.85 17.10 -13.73
N GLY A 228 11.87 17.70 -13.05
CA GLY A 228 11.86 17.98 -11.61
C GLY A 228 10.49 18.51 -11.16
N GLU A 229 10.45 19.25 -10.06
CA GLU A 229 9.23 19.96 -9.64
C GLU A 229 8.84 21.07 -10.64
N GLY A 230 7.54 21.34 -10.75
CA GLY A 230 7.00 22.40 -11.60
C GLY A 230 5.53 22.19 -11.92
N SER A 231 4.97 23.05 -12.76
CA SER A 231 3.60 22.93 -13.25
C SER A 231 3.52 23.16 -14.76
N ALA A 232 2.51 22.55 -15.39
CA ALA A 232 2.17 22.77 -16.78
C ALA A 232 0.67 23.04 -16.90
N THR A 233 0.31 24.19 -17.49
CA THR A 233 -1.07 24.47 -17.91
C THR A 233 -1.24 24.01 -19.36
N LEU A 234 -2.32 23.28 -19.63
CA LEU A 234 -2.62 22.64 -20.90
C LEU A 234 -4.09 22.86 -21.28
N MET A 235 -4.37 22.87 -22.57
CA MET A 235 -5.69 23.18 -23.14
C MET A 235 -6.07 22.16 -24.23
N SER A 236 -7.37 21.90 -24.36
CA SER A 236 -7.96 21.15 -25.46
C SER A 236 -7.67 21.78 -26.82
N ALA A 237 -7.75 21.00 -27.89
CA ALA A 237 -7.72 21.53 -29.25
C ALA A 237 -8.84 22.58 -29.45
N ASN A 238 -8.58 23.54 -30.34
CA ASN A 238 -9.44 24.70 -30.64
C ASN A 238 -9.84 25.55 -29.42
N TYR A 239 -9.14 25.48 -28.28
CA TYR A 239 -9.43 26.35 -27.14
C TYR A 239 -9.22 27.84 -27.53
N PRO A 240 -10.19 28.74 -27.24
CA PRO A 240 -11.36 28.59 -26.38
C PRO A 240 -12.68 28.30 -27.14
N ASP A 241 -12.61 28.15 -28.46
CA ASP A 241 -13.70 28.20 -29.44
C ASP A 241 -14.55 26.93 -29.49
N GLY A 242 -13.95 25.75 -29.22
CA GLY A 242 -14.66 24.48 -29.05
C GLY A 242 -13.91 23.25 -29.59
N PHE A 243 -13.78 22.22 -28.76
CA PHE A 243 -13.17 20.93 -29.13
C PHE A 243 -14.03 20.19 -30.17
N PRO A 244 -13.44 19.50 -31.18
CA PRO A 244 -14.21 18.81 -32.22
C PRO A 244 -15.12 17.68 -31.70
N GLU A 245 -16.24 17.47 -32.40
CA GLU A 245 -17.17 16.37 -32.18
C GLU A 245 -16.53 14.99 -32.48
N ASP A 246 -17.01 13.95 -31.78
CA ASP A 246 -16.52 12.55 -31.80
C ASP A 246 -15.02 12.29 -31.54
N GLU A 247 -14.20 13.34 -31.43
CA GLU A 247 -12.75 13.20 -31.35
C GLU A 247 -12.21 12.80 -29.98
N LEU A 248 -10.99 12.24 -30.00
CA LEU A 248 -10.28 11.79 -28.81
C LEU A 248 -8.89 12.42 -28.74
N MET A 249 -8.68 13.32 -27.79
CA MET A 249 -7.39 13.95 -27.51
C MET A 249 -6.74 13.32 -26.27
N THR A 250 -5.40 13.30 -26.21
CA THR A 250 -4.69 12.63 -25.11
C THR A 250 -3.40 13.35 -24.73
N TRP A 251 -3.15 13.43 -23.43
CA TRP A 251 -1.91 13.91 -22.85
C TRP A 251 -1.25 12.76 -22.07
N GLN A 252 0.02 12.51 -22.38
CA GLN A 252 0.86 11.51 -21.75
C GLN A 252 1.85 12.23 -20.84
N PHE A 253 1.87 11.89 -19.56
CA PHE A 253 2.71 12.55 -18.55
C PHE A 253 3.84 11.63 -18.11
N VAL A 254 5.08 12.10 -18.30
CA VAL A 254 6.28 11.42 -17.81
C VAL A 254 6.74 12.11 -16.52
N ILE A 255 6.65 11.38 -15.41
CA ILE A 255 6.83 11.89 -14.05
C ILE A 255 7.99 11.14 -13.36
N PRO A 256 9.01 11.83 -12.83
CA PRO A 256 10.07 11.20 -12.03
C PRO A 256 9.48 10.45 -10.83
N GLY A 257 9.88 9.19 -10.60
CA GLY A 257 9.22 8.29 -9.64
C GLY A 257 9.25 8.76 -8.16
N HIS A 258 10.11 9.70 -7.81
CA HIS A 258 10.18 10.33 -6.48
C HIS A 258 9.18 11.50 -6.30
N LEU A 259 8.63 12.03 -7.40
CA LEU A 259 7.64 13.12 -7.40
C LEU A 259 6.21 12.58 -7.52
N ARG A 260 5.24 13.43 -7.26
CA ARG A 260 3.80 13.13 -7.38
C ARG A 260 3.12 14.19 -8.21
N ALA A 261 2.21 13.75 -9.08
CA ALA A 261 1.42 14.61 -9.96
C ALA A 261 -0.01 14.78 -9.42
N SER A 262 -0.54 15.98 -9.53
CA SER A 262 -1.94 16.30 -9.24
C SER A 262 -2.53 17.13 -10.37
N VAL A 263 -3.76 16.81 -10.77
CA VAL A 263 -4.47 17.53 -11.83
C VAL A 263 -5.55 18.41 -11.24
N SER A 264 -5.66 19.64 -11.73
CA SER A 264 -6.72 20.59 -11.41
C SER A 264 -7.30 21.16 -12.70
N PHE A 265 -8.63 21.18 -12.81
CA PHE A 265 -9.30 21.84 -13.93
C PHE A 265 -9.48 23.32 -13.56
N LEU A 266 -9.09 24.21 -14.48
CA LEU A 266 -9.08 25.66 -14.26
C LEU A 266 -10.33 26.32 -14.85
N ASN A 267 -10.68 25.92 -16.07
CA ASN A 267 -11.82 26.43 -16.82
C ASN A 267 -12.29 25.33 -17.78
N PHE A 268 -13.55 24.92 -17.67
CA PHE A 268 -14.16 23.94 -18.56
C PHE A 268 -15.61 24.31 -18.83
N ASN A 269 -16.17 23.75 -19.89
CA ASN A 269 -17.59 23.82 -20.20
C ASN A 269 -18.00 22.57 -20.96
N ASN A 270 -19.20 22.05 -20.68
CA ASN A 270 -19.77 20.85 -21.29
C ASN A 270 -20.54 21.23 -22.57
N SER A 271 -20.69 20.30 -23.52
CA SER A 271 -21.59 20.42 -24.68
C SER A 271 -22.92 19.69 -24.46
N ASN A 272 -23.89 19.89 -25.35
CA ASN A 272 -25.18 19.22 -25.28
C ASN A 272 -25.17 17.97 -26.18
N CYS A 273 -24.85 16.81 -25.60
CA CYS A 273 -24.68 15.56 -26.34
C CYS A 273 -26.03 14.94 -26.75
N GLU A 274 -26.23 14.70 -28.05
CA GLU A 274 -27.33 13.86 -28.54
C GLU A 274 -26.96 12.37 -28.43
N LYS A 275 -25.69 12.02 -28.68
CA LYS A 275 -25.17 10.65 -28.64
C LYS A 275 -23.74 10.61 -28.10
N LYS A 276 -23.38 9.50 -27.46
CA LYS A 276 -22.15 9.28 -26.66
C LYS A 276 -22.08 10.22 -25.44
N GLU A 277 -21.21 9.90 -24.50
CA GLU A 277 -20.99 10.71 -23.28
C GLU A 277 -19.60 11.36 -23.31
N GLU A 278 -19.56 12.68 -23.11
CA GLU A 278 -18.36 13.40 -22.70
C GLU A 278 -17.77 12.78 -21.45
N ARG A 279 -16.47 12.50 -21.46
CA ARG A 279 -15.77 11.97 -20.29
C ARG A 279 -14.28 12.24 -20.33
N VAL A 280 -13.69 12.26 -19.15
CA VAL A 280 -12.25 12.26 -18.95
C VAL A 280 -11.82 10.86 -18.50
N GLU A 281 -10.93 10.23 -19.27
CA GLU A 281 -10.38 8.91 -18.97
C GLU A 281 -8.94 9.03 -18.46
N TYR A 282 -8.69 8.60 -17.22
CA TYR A 282 -7.36 8.51 -16.64
C TYR A 282 -6.84 7.07 -16.67
N TYR A 283 -5.63 6.89 -17.18
CA TYR A 283 -4.93 5.61 -17.20
C TYR A 283 -3.79 5.70 -16.18
N ILE A 284 -4.02 5.15 -14.97
CA ILE A 284 -3.18 5.34 -13.78
C ILE A 284 -2.53 4.00 -13.37
N PRO A 285 -1.18 3.94 -13.23
CA PRO A 285 -0.49 2.74 -12.77
C PRO A 285 -1.04 2.20 -11.45
N GLY A 286 -1.40 0.91 -11.42
CA GLY A 286 -1.85 0.23 -10.21
C GLY A 286 -3.32 0.46 -9.81
N SER A 287 -4.12 1.22 -10.58
CA SER A 287 -5.57 1.27 -10.33
C SER A 287 -6.28 -0.02 -10.74
N THR A 288 -7.26 -0.43 -9.92
CA THR A 288 -8.13 -1.60 -10.16
C THR A 288 -9.20 -1.36 -11.22
N THR A 289 -9.43 -0.11 -11.62
CA THR A 289 -10.46 0.30 -12.58
C THR A 289 -9.82 1.20 -13.64
N ASN A 290 -9.00 0.61 -14.51
CA ASN A 290 -8.34 1.32 -15.62
C ASN A 290 -9.13 1.11 -16.93
N PRO A 291 -9.49 2.17 -17.68
CA PRO A 291 -9.38 3.59 -17.31
C PRO A 291 -10.34 3.99 -16.18
N GLU A 292 -9.92 4.94 -15.34
CA GLU A 292 -10.82 5.63 -14.42
C GLU A 292 -11.57 6.73 -15.17
N VAL A 293 -12.89 6.71 -15.10
CA VAL A 293 -13.77 7.63 -15.82
C VAL A 293 -14.32 8.68 -14.86
N PHE A 294 -14.07 9.95 -15.17
CA PHE A 294 -14.53 11.12 -14.39
C PHE A 294 -15.35 12.06 -15.28
N LYS A 295 -16.32 12.75 -14.68
CA LYS A 295 -16.95 13.94 -15.25
C LYS A 295 -16.01 15.15 -15.09
N LEU A 296 -16.26 16.21 -15.87
CA LEU A 296 -15.47 17.44 -15.75
C LEU A 296 -15.73 18.17 -14.42
N GLU A 297 -16.93 18.02 -13.86
CA GLU A 297 -17.34 18.54 -12.54
C GLU A 297 -16.79 17.74 -11.36
N ASP A 298 -16.30 16.50 -11.58
CA ASP A 298 -15.77 15.66 -10.50
C ASP A 298 -14.43 16.19 -9.97
N LYS A 299 -14.13 15.87 -8.70
CA LYS A 299 -12.82 16.18 -8.12
C LYS A 299 -11.74 15.31 -8.77
N GLN A 300 -10.92 15.95 -9.59
CA GLN A 300 -9.81 15.34 -10.34
C GLN A 300 -8.75 14.68 -9.43
N PRO A 301 -8.05 13.64 -9.92
CA PRO A 301 -7.10 12.86 -9.13
C PRO A 301 -5.84 13.64 -8.74
N GLY A 302 -5.35 13.36 -7.53
CA GLY A 302 -4.17 13.97 -6.93
C GLY A 302 -3.22 12.96 -6.31
N ASN A 303 -1.96 13.35 -6.15
CA ASN A 303 -0.85 12.53 -5.65
C ASN A 303 -0.61 11.23 -6.46
N MET A 304 -0.84 11.28 -7.77
CA MET A 304 -0.54 10.19 -8.71
C MET A 304 0.98 9.95 -8.78
N ALA A 305 1.37 8.70 -8.99
CA ALA A 305 2.77 8.25 -8.99
C ALA A 305 3.13 7.58 -10.32
N GLY A 306 4.33 7.90 -10.83
CA GLY A 306 4.78 7.41 -12.14
C GLY A 306 4.03 8.03 -13.32
N ASN A 307 4.21 7.45 -14.50
CA ASN A 307 3.66 7.96 -15.75
C ASN A 307 2.17 7.63 -15.86
N PHE A 308 1.35 8.58 -16.29
CA PHE A 308 -0.09 8.41 -16.47
C PHE A 308 -0.58 9.13 -17.73
N ASN A 309 -1.71 8.69 -18.28
CA ASN A 309 -2.36 9.37 -19.40
C ASN A 309 -3.69 9.97 -18.96
N LEU A 310 -4.02 11.15 -19.50
CA LEU A 310 -5.34 11.78 -19.44
C LEU A 310 -5.87 11.82 -20.87
N SER A 311 -7.09 11.31 -21.11
CA SER A 311 -7.78 11.40 -22.40
C SER A 311 -9.08 12.18 -22.26
N LEU A 312 -9.38 13.03 -23.24
CA LEU A 312 -10.63 13.79 -23.34
C LEU A 312 -11.39 13.31 -24.58
N GLN A 313 -12.60 12.78 -24.38
CA GLN A 313 -13.48 12.27 -25.44
C GLN A 313 -14.61 13.27 -25.67
N GLY A 314 -14.77 13.73 -26.91
CA GLY A 314 -15.96 14.48 -27.36
C GLY A 314 -17.16 13.57 -27.60
N CYS A 315 -18.36 14.15 -27.63
CA CYS A 315 -19.61 13.48 -27.99
C CYS A 315 -20.15 13.99 -29.34
N ASP A 316 -21.29 13.46 -29.79
CA ASP A 316 -22.03 13.94 -30.95
C ASP A 316 -23.01 15.03 -30.46
N GLN A 317 -22.92 16.26 -30.96
CA GLN A 317 -23.62 17.42 -30.39
C GLN A 317 -25.02 17.64 -30.99
N ASP A 318 -25.94 18.19 -30.19
CA ASP A 318 -27.26 18.63 -30.68
C ASP A 318 -27.11 19.79 -31.67
N ALA A 319 -27.54 19.57 -32.92
CA ALA A 319 -27.50 20.57 -33.99
C ALA A 319 -28.32 21.85 -33.72
N GLN A 320 -29.24 21.86 -32.73
CA GLN A 320 -30.00 23.06 -32.34
C GLN A 320 -29.34 23.85 -31.21
N SER A 321 -28.57 23.19 -30.33
CA SER A 321 -27.96 23.82 -29.15
C SER A 321 -26.63 23.18 -28.75
N PRO A 322 -25.62 23.14 -29.65
CA PRO A 322 -24.44 22.29 -29.49
C PRO A 322 -23.63 22.60 -28.23
N GLY A 323 -23.59 23.87 -27.80
CA GLY A 323 -22.78 24.33 -26.69
C GLY A 323 -21.32 24.58 -27.12
N ILE A 324 -20.39 24.55 -26.16
CA ILE A 324 -18.95 24.71 -26.41
C ILE A 324 -18.20 23.76 -25.47
N PHE A 325 -17.82 22.58 -25.95
CA PHE A 325 -16.96 21.68 -25.17
C PHE A 325 -15.53 22.23 -25.13
N ARG A 326 -14.98 22.47 -23.93
CA ARG A 326 -13.59 22.91 -23.78
C ARG A 326 -13.02 22.54 -22.42
N LEU A 327 -11.71 22.32 -22.37
CA LEU A 327 -10.98 22.03 -21.13
C LEU A 327 -9.65 22.78 -21.09
N GLN A 328 -9.44 23.55 -20.02
CA GLN A 328 -8.16 24.08 -19.57
C GLN A 328 -7.85 23.47 -18.20
N PHE A 329 -6.67 22.87 -18.06
CA PHE A 329 -6.26 22.20 -16.83
C PHE A 329 -4.79 22.46 -16.52
N GLN A 330 -4.42 22.28 -15.26
CA GLN A 330 -3.05 22.33 -14.79
C GLN A 330 -2.65 20.96 -14.22
N VAL A 331 -1.41 20.56 -14.51
CA VAL A 331 -0.73 19.45 -13.85
C VAL A 331 0.37 20.04 -12.97
N LEU A 332 0.25 19.85 -11.66
CA LEU A 332 1.27 20.22 -10.68
C LEU A 332 2.08 18.97 -10.32
N VAL A 333 3.41 19.05 -10.44
CA VAL A 333 4.36 17.99 -10.11
C VAL A 333 5.29 18.48 -9.01
N GLN A 334 5.26 17.79 -7.87
CA GLN A 334 5.98 18.20 -6.66
C GLN A 334 6.36 16.97 -5.83
N HIS A 335 7.27 17.12 -4.86
CA HIS A 335 7.42 16.12 -3.80
C HIS A 335 6.09 15.96 -3.03
N PRO A 336 5.81 14.80 -2.44
CA PRO A 336 4.62 14.60 -1.60
C PRO A 336 4.68 15.50 -0.35
N GLN A 337 4.07 16.69 -0.45
CA GLN A 337 4.16 17.81 0.50
C GLN A 337 3.69 17.51 1.93
N ASN A 338 3.02 16.39 2.20
CA ASN A 338 2.70 15.93 3.55
C ASN A 338 2.41 14.42 3.57
N GLU A 339 3.42 13.58 3.81
CA GLU A 339 3.22 12.20 4.32
C GLU A 339 4.52 11.61 4.90
N SER A 340 4.80 11.98 6.16
CA SER A 340 5.86 11.42 7.02
C SER A 340 7.33 11.57 6.57
N ASN A 341 7.94 12.71 6.95
CA ASN A 341 9.40 12.84 7.18
C ASN A 341 9.88 12.01 8.40
N LYS A 342 9.25 10.86 8.67
CA LYS A 342 9.62 9.90 9.72
C LYS A 342 10.12 8.63 9.04
N THR A 343 11.44 8.50 8.91
CA THR A 343 12.05 7.23 8.55
C THR A 343 12.08 6.29 9.76
N TYR A 344 11.64 5.06 9.57
CA TYR A 344 11.67 3.98 10.56
C TYR A 344 12.86 3.06 10.25
N VAL A 345 13.59 2.65 11.30
CA VAL A 345 14.73 1.74 11.16
C VAL A 345 14.29 0.33 11.55
N VAL A 346 14.23 -0.57 10.58
CA VAL A 346 13.88 -1.98 10.77
C VAL A 346 15.18 -2.79 10.75
N ASP A 347 15.70 -3.05 11.96
CA ASP A 347 16.94 -3.78 12.15
C ASP A 347 16.69 -5.29 12.13
N LEU A 348 16.92 -5.96 11.00
CA LEU A 348 16.79 -7.41 10.86
C LEU A 348 18.16 -8.12 10.94
N SER A 349 19.19 -7.50 11.53
CA SER A 349 20.58 -8.02 11.51
C SER A 349 20.76 -9.31 12.31
N ASP A 350 20.18 -9.36 13.52
CA ASP A 350 20.24 -10.53 14.40
C ASP A 350 19.25 -11.64 14.00
N GLU A 351 18.30 -11.29 13.13
CA GLU A 351 17.28 -12.20 12.62
C GLU A 351 17.84 -13.14 11.55
N ARG A 352 17.31 -14.36 11.50
CA ARG A 352 17.77 -15.41 10.57
C ARG A 352 16.59 -16.09 9.90
N ALA A 353 16.70 -16.28 8.58
CA ALA A 353 15.66 -16.90 7.75
C ALA A 353 14.27 -16.27 7.98
N MET A 354 14.24 -14.94 8.01
CA MET A 354 13.04 -14.13 8.24
C MET A 354 12.83 -13.15 7.08
N SER A 355 11.57 -12.98 6.69
CA SER A 355 11.11 -12.02 5.70
C SER A 355 9.92 -11.22 6.25
N LEU A 356 9.94 -9.91 6.05
CA LEU A 356 8.88 -9.00 6.47
C LEU A 356 8.30 -8.29 5.25
N THR A 357 7.06 -8.59 4.89
CA THR A 357 6.35 -7.94 3.78
C THR A 357 5.35 -6.92 4.32
N ILE A 358 5.38 -5.71 3.75
CA ILE A 358 4.37 -4.67 3.96
C ILE A 358 3.64 -4.45 2.64
N GLU A 359 2.31 -4.48 2.66
CA GLU A 359 1.44 -4.49 1.49
C GLU A 359 0.10 -3.77 1.76
N PRO A 360 -0.66 -3.38 0.72
CA PRO A 360 -2.01 -2.85 0.89
C PRO A 360 -2.99 -3.91 1.41
N LYS A 361 -3.89 -3.53 2.31
CA LYS A 361 -5.03 -4.39 2.70
C LYS A 361 -5.98 -4.56 1.49
N PRO A 362 -6.54 -5.77 1.26
CA PRO A 362 -7.51 -5.99 0.20
C PRO A 362 -8.77 -5.13 0.44
N ILE A 363 -8.98 -4.14 -0.43
CA ILE A 363 -10.06 -3.16 -0.32
C ILE A 363 -11.41 -3.83 -0.66
N ARG A 364 -12.43 -3.62 0.17
CA ARG A 364 -13.82 -3.94 -0.22
C ARG A 364 -14.29 -2.92 -1.24
N LEU A 365 -14.75 -3.41 -2.40
CA LEU A 365 -15.24 -2.63 -3.56
C LEU A 365 -15.95 -1.34 -3.15
N SER A 366 -15.27 -0.21 -3.36
CA SER A 366 -15.73 1.13 -3.02
C SER A 366 -15.83 1.95 -4.31
N ARG A 367 -16.96 2.63 -4.53
CA ARG A 367 -17.18 3.53 -5.68
C ARG A 367 -16.50 4.90 -5.51
N LYS A 368 -15.36 4.95 -4.84
CA LYS A 368 -14.56 6.15 -4.62
C LYS A 368 -13.09 5.80 -4.82
N PHE A 369 -12.41 6.53 -5.69
CA PHE A 369 -10.95 6.46 -5.82
C PHE A 369 -10.28 6.72 -4.47
N VAL A 370 -9.25 5.95 -4.14
CA VAL A 370 -8.44 6.14 -2.93
C VAL A 370 -6.96 6.00 -3.33
N PRO A 371 -6.14 7.06 -3.23
CA PRO A 371 -4.76 7.06 -3.72
C PRO A 371 -3.95 5.85 -3.24
N ALA A 372 -3.15 5.24 -4.12
CA ALA A 372 -2.33 4.08 -3.77
C ALA A 372 -1.32 4.43 -2.67
N CYS A 373 -1.17 3.54 -1.68
CA CYS A 373 -0.17 3.68 -0.63
C CYS A 373 1.13 2.99 -1.05
N TYR A 374 2.26 3.65 -0.80
CA TYR A 374 3.60 3.16 -1.12
C TYR A 374 4.48 3.10 0.13
N VAL A 375 5.38 2.13 0.16
CA VAL A 375 6.45 2.00 1.15
C VAL A 375 7.77 2.22 0.44
N CYS A 376 8.61 3.10 0.99
CA CYS A 376 9.88 3.50 0.37
C CYS A 376 11.06 2.97 1.17
N LEU A 377 12.01 2.34 0.49
CA LEU A 377 13.31 1.94 1.03
C LEU A 377 14.34 3.06 0.77
N GLU A 378 15.12 3.40 1.79
CA GLU A 378 16.21 4.38 1.75
C GLU A 378 15.82 5.76 1.16
N THR A 379 14.55 6.16 1.33
CA THR A 379 13.91 7.39 0.82
C THR A 379 13.75 7.55 -0.70
N TRP A 380 14.38 6.69 -1.53
CA TRP A 380 14.32 6.82 -2.99
C TRP A 380 13.59 5.68 -3.72
N PHE A 381 13.59 4.46 -3.18
CA PHE A 381 12.99 3.29 -3.84
C PHE A 381 11.59 2.98 -3.28
N CYS A 382 10.53 3.51 -3.90
CA CYS A 382 9.15 3.37 -3.46
C CYS A 382 8.36 2.31 -4.25
N ASN A 383 7.70 1.38 -3.57
CA ASN A 383 6.82 0.37 -4.18
C ASN A 383 5.52 0.19 -3.36
N THR A 384 4.46 -0.39 -3.96
CA THR A 384 3.21 -0.70 -3.25
C THR A 384 3.38 -1.85 -2.25
N THR A 385 4.22 -2.83 -2.59
CA THR A 385 4.63 -3.94 -1.72
C THR A 385 6.14 -3.90 -1.51
N LEU A 386 6.58 -3.95 -0.26
CA LEU A 386 7.99 -3.99 0.12
C LEU A 386 8.28 -5.20 1.00
N THR A 387 9.23 -6.03 0.61
CA THR A 387 9.70 -7.18 1.40
C THR A 387 11.13 -6.94 1.88
N LEU A 388 11.32 -6.91 3.19
CA LEU A 388 12.61 -6.80 3.86
C LEU A 388 13.14 -8.18 4.25
N THR A 389 14.44 -8.40 4.08
CA THR A 389 15.12 -9.68 4.34
C THR A 389 15.99 -9.63 5.59
N SER A 390 16.16 -10.80 6.24
CA SER A 390 17.05 -11.01 7.38
C SER A 390 18.53 -10.78 7.05
N GLY A 391 19.29 -10.26 8.02
CA GLY A 391 20.73 -10.01 7.92
C GLY A 391 21.13 -8.57 7.60
N SER A 392 20.21 -7.60 7.63
CA SER A 392 20.47 -6.19 7.28
C SER A 392 19.60 -5.20 8.05
N LYS A 393 20.06 -3.94 8.16
CA LYS A 393 19.29 -2.81 8.72
C LYS A 393 18.66 -2.03 7.59
N HIS A 394 17.33 -1.98 7.57
CA HIS A 394 16.56 -1.32 6.52
C HIS A 394 16.02 0.02 7.03
N LYS A 395 16.11 1.09 6.23
CA LYS A 395 15.45 2.38 6.52
C LYS A 395 14.22 2.52 5.63
N ILE A 396 13.03 2.65 6.20
CA ILE A 396 11.78 2.76 5.46
C ILE A 396 10.98 4.02 5.79
N SER A 397 10.20 4.52 4.83
CA SER A 397 9.18 5.56 5.03
C SER A 397 7.88 5.18 4.31
N PHE A 398 6.77 5.88 4.63
CA PHE A 398 5.44 5.58 4.11
C PHE A 398 4.84 6.79 3.40
N LEU A 399 4.50 6.62 2.12
CA LEU A 399 3.72 7.57 1.34
C LEU A 399 2.28 7.04 1.28
N CYS A 400 1.52 7.31 2.34
CA CYS A 400 0.19 6.76 2.55
C CYS A 400 -0.62 7.62 3.54
N ASN A 401 -1.70 8.22 3.05
CA ASN A 401 -2.60 9.11 3.80
C ASN A 401 -3.26 8.48 5.04
N ASP A 402 -3.42 7.16 5.04
CA ASP A 402 -3.97 6.39 6.14
C ASP A 402 -3.25 5.05 6.25
N LEU A 403 -2.31 4.98 7.19
CA LEU A 403 -1.50 3.78 7.45
C LEU A 403 -2.33 2.57 7.90
N THR A 404 -3.59 2.75 8.32
CA THR A 404 -4.48 1.63 8.62
C THR A 404 -4.87 0.85 7.36
N ARG A 405 -4.69 1.43 6.16
CA ARG A 405 -4.86 0.78 4.85
C ARG A 405 -3.72 -0.19 4.49
N LEU A 406 -2.57 -0.09 5.14
CA LEU A 406 -1.47 -1.06 4.99
C LEU A 406 -1.62 -2.20 6.00
N GLN A 407 -1.08 -3.37 5.65
CA GLN A 407 -0.86 -4.49 6.57
C GLN A 407 0.58 -5.00 6.46
N MET A 408 1.04 -5.61 7.54
CA MET A 408 2.36 -6.23 7.62
C MET A 408 2.21 -7.73 7.87
N ASN A 409 2.87 -8.54 7.05
CA ASN A 409 2.90 -10.00 7.15
C ASN A 409 4.36 -10.46 7.27
N ALA A 410 4.64 -11.29 8.27
CA ALA A 410 5.98 -11.75 8.60
C ALA A 410 6.07 -13.28 8.53
N GLU A 411 7.19 -13.79 8.04
CA GLU A 411 7.50 -15.22 8.08
C GLU A 411 8.93 -15.44 8.61
N LYS A 412 9.10 -16.44 9.48
CA LYS A 412 10.40 -16.85 10.04
C LYS A 412 10.50 -18.38 10.03
N THR A 413 11.56 -18.91 9.44
CA THR A 413 11.78 -20.37 9.37
C THR A 413 12.74 -20.83 10.46
N ILE A 414 12.34 -21.86 11.22
CA ILE A 414 13.14 -22.51 12.25
C ILE A 414 13.27 -23.99 11.87
N SER A 415 14.43 -24.39 11.37
CA SER A 415 14.76 -25.78 11.06
C SER A 415 15.67 -26.38 12.13
N CYS A 416 15.54 -27.69 12.38
CA CYS A 416 16.48 -28.41 13.22
C CYS A 416 16.64 -29.87 12.73
N THR A 417 17.79 -30.18 12.13
CA THR A 417 18.03 -31.44 11.41
C THR A 417 18.81 -32.49 12.21
N ASP A 418 19.77 -32.10 13.06
CA ASP A 418 20.52 -33.04 13.90
C ASP A 418 19.75 -33.42 15.18
N ARG A 419 19.20 -34.63 15.19
CA ARG A 419 18.53 -35.26 16.33
C ARG A 419 19.29 -35.12 17.67
N ARG A 420 20.62 -35.24 17.69
CA ARG A 420 21.42 -35.15 18.94
C ARG A 420 21.44 -33.73 19.51
N TYR A 421 21.49 -32.72 18.65
CA TYR A 421 21.51 -31.31 19.02
C TYR A 421 20.11 -30.76 19.32
N CYS A 422 19.11 -31.14 18.52
CA CYS A 422 17.74 -30.63 18.61
C CYS A 422 17.06 -30.98 19.95
N HIS A 423 17.27 -32.18 20.50
CA HIS A 423 16.69 -32.58 21.80
C HIS A 423 17.15 -31.72 22.99
N LYS A 424 18.25 -30.96 22.86
CA LYS A 424 18.75 -30.03 23.89
C LYS A 424 18.34 -28.57 23.63
N LYS A 425 17.57 -28.30 22.57
CA LYS A 425 17.14 -26.95 22.20
C LYS A 425 15.65 -26.73 22.33
N SER A 426 15.32 -25.55 22.82
CA SER A 426 14.02 -24.92 22.73
C SER A 426 14.17 -23.52 22.12
N TYR A 427 13.17 -23.08 21.35
CA TYR A 427 13.15 -21.74 20.75
C TYR A 427 11.88 -21.01 21.17
N PRO A 428 11.96 -19.75 21.66
CA PRO A 428 10.79 -18.93 21.90
C PRO A 428 10.21 -18.42 20.57
N LEU A 429 8.93 -18.71 20.34
CA LEU A 429 8.12 -18.16 19.26
C LEU A 429 7.54 -16.81 19.72
N GLN A 430 8.39 -15.80 19.68
CA GLN A 430 8.06 -14.40 19.99
C GLN A 430 8.19 -13.55 18.72
N VAL A 431 7.40 -12.46 18.67
CA VAL A 431 7.49 -11.48 17.59
C VAL A 431 8.59 -10.47 17.95
N PRO A 432 9.57 -10.22 17.05
CA PRO A 432 10.62 -9.24 17.28
C PRO A 432 10.12 -7.82 17.57
N SER A 433 10.72 -7.14 18.55
CA SER A 433 10.24 -5.85 19.06
C SER A 433 10.44 -4.68 18.08
N ASN A 434 11.49 -4.73 17.27
CA ASN A 434 11.77 -3.84 16.15
C ASN A 434 10.56 -3.66 15.19
N ILE A 435 9.83 -4.73 14.86
CA ILE A 435 8.67 -4.63 13.96
C ILE A 435 7.38 -4.23 14.69
N LEU A 436 7.30 -4.46 16.01
CA LEU A 436 6.17 -3.99 16.84
C LEU A 436 6.16 -2.47 17.05
N GLN A 437 7.28 -1.80 16.75
CA GLN A 437 7.43 -0.33 16.78
C GLN A 437 6.97 0.35 15.48
N LEU A 438 6.66 -0.40 14.42
CA LEU A 438 6.17 0.16 13.16
C LEU A 438 4.73 0.66 13.29
N PRO A 439 4.34 1.73 12.57
CA PRO A 439 2.99 2.29 12.63
C PRO A 439 1.96 1.49 11.81
N VAL A 440 2.37 0.40 11.17
CA VAL A 440 1.53 -0.47 10.34
C VAL A 440 1.14 -1.73 11.12
N GLN A 441 -0.13 -2.11 11.04
CA GLN A 441 -0.66 -3.26 11.77
C GLN A 441 -0.07 -4.60 11.27
N LEU A 442 0.59 -5.33 12.17
CA LEU A 442 0.95 -6.75 11.97
C LEU A 442 -0.32 -7.60 11.86
N HIS A 443 -0.61 -8.14 10.68
CA HIS A 443 -1.77 -9.01 10.46
C HIS A 443 -1.45 -10.46 10.82
N ASN A 444 -0.40 -11.03 10.21
CA ASN A 444 0.09 -12.38 10.52
C ASN A 444 1.60 -12.39 10.79
N PHE A 445 2.03 -13.18 11.77
CA PHE A 445 3.41 -13.63 11.93
C PHE A 445 3.45 -15.16 11.92
N SER A 446 4.14 -15.76 10.96
CA SER A 446 4.22 -17.21 10.76
C SER A 446 5.60 -17.77 11.10
N TRP A 447 5.68 -18.69 12.05
CA TRP A 447 6.85 -19.53 12.28
C TRP A 447 6.68 -20.87 11.53
N LYS A 448 7.50 -21.10 10.50
CA LYS A 448 7.59 -22.41 9.83
C LYS A 448 8.60 -23.28 10.57
N LEU A 449 8.14 -24.38 11.16
CA LEU A 449 8.92 -25.27 12.00
C LEU A 449 9.21 -26.57 11.25
N LEU A 450 10.49 -26.81 10.95
CA LEU A 450 10.94 -27.88 10.04
C LEU A 450 11.79 -28.92 10.77
N VAL A 451 11.39 -30.19 10.63
CA VAL A 451 12.00 -31.38 11.23
C VAL A 451 12.24 -32.48 10.18
N PRO A 452 13.23 -33.38 10.37
CA PRO A 452 13.35 -34.58 9.56
C PRO A 452 12.15 -35.51 9.80
N LYS A 453 11.47 -35.87 8.71
CA LYS A 453 10.33 -36.78 8.71
C LYS A 453 10.70 -38.09 9.44
N ASP A 454 9.74 -38.63 10.19
CA ASP A 454 9.82 -39.92 10.88
C ASP A 454 10.97 -40.07 11.91
N SER A 455 11.70 -38.99 12.24
CA SER A 455 12.81 -38.99 13.23
C SER A 455 12.66 -38.00 14.40
N LEU A 456 11.98 -36.87 14.21
CA LEU A 456 11.74 -35.86 15.26
C LEU A 456 10.28 -35.41 15.23
N SER A 457 9.74 -35.16 16.42
CA SER A 457 8.45 -34.50 16.62
C SER A 457 8.65 -33.12 17.28
N LEU A 458 7.63 -32.28 17.20
CA LEU A 458 7.62 -30.93 17.76
C LEU A 458 6.67 -30.86 18.96
N VAL A 459 7.09 -30.17 20.01
CA VAL A 459 6.23 -29.86 21.17
C VAL A 459 6.18 -28.36 21.39
N LEU A 460 4.96 -27.83 21.34
CA LEU A 460 4.59 -26.45 21.64
C LEU A 460 4.13 -26.35 23.11
N VAL A 461 4.85 -25.57 23.91
CA VAL A 461 4.50 -25.26 25.31
C VAL A 461 4.20 -23.75 25.42
N PRO A 462 2.97 -23.33 25.75
CA PRO A 462 2.61 -21.92 25.89
C PRO A 462 2.96 -21.41 27.29
N VAL A 463 3.23 -20.11 27.41
CA VAL A 463 3.48 -19.44 28.71
C VAL A 463 2.21 -19.35 29.55
N GLN A 464 1.04 -19.30 28.90
CA GLN A 464 -0.28 -19.42 29.53
C GLN A 464 -1.07 -20.52 28.83
N LYS A 465 -1.74 -21.38 29.61
CA LYS A 465 -2.55 -22.50 29.10
C LYS A 465 -3.51 -22.03 28.00
N LEU A 466 -3.60 -22.80 26.92
CA LEU A 466 -4.39 -22.44 25.74
C LEU A 466 -5.85 -22.90 25.84
N GLN A 467 -6.76 -22.07 25.34
CA GLN A 467 -8.13 -22.41 25.03
C GLN A 467 -8.21 -22.73 23.53
N GLN A 468 -8.72 -23.91 23.16
CA GLN A 468 -9.08 -24.20 21.77
C GLN A 468 -10.32 -23.38 21.42
N HIS A 469 -10.33 -22.73 20.26
CA HIS A 469 -11.51 -22.03 19.78
C HIS A 469 -12.58 -23.04 19.32
N THR A 470 -13.77 -22.97 19.91
CA THR A 470 -14.99 -23.66 19.44
C THR A 470 -16.14 -22.66 19.27
N TYR A 471 -17.34 -23.13 18.88
CA TYR A 471 -18.53 -22.28 18.82
C TYR A 471 -19.09 -21.96 20.21
N GLU A 472 -19.06 -22.94 21.12
CA GLU A 472 -19.49 -22.83 22.52
C GLU A 472 -18.54 -21.95 23.32
N ARG A 473 -17.26 -21.93 22.92
CA ARG A 473 -16.20 -21.17 23.56
C ARG A 473 -15.33 -20.45 22.51
N ALA A 474 -15.83 -19.31 22.06
CA ALA A 474 -15.11 -18.41 21.19
C ALA A 474 -13.84 -17.84 21.85
N CYS A 475 -12.81 -17.59 21.03
CA CYS A 475 -11.63 -16.83 21.45
C CYS A 475 -11.87 -15.32 21.26
N ASN A 476 -12.11 -14.61 22.36
CA ASN A 476 -12.28 -13.15 22.36
C ASN A 476 -11.00 -12.47 22.90
N THR A 477 -9.96 -12.45 22.07
CA THR A 477 -8.61 -11.94 22.39
C THR A 477 -8.06 -11.12 21.23
N SER A 478 -7.16 -10.17 21.51
CA SER A 478 -6.54 -9.27 20.51
C SER A 478 -5.76 -10.01 19.42
N PHE A 479 -5.28 -11.21 19.72
CA PHE A 479 -4.62 -12.15 18.81
C PHE A 479 -5.11 -13.58 19.01
N ARG A 480 -4.81 -14.48 18.05
CA ARG A 480 -4.93 -15.93 18.20
C ARG A 480 -3.78 -16.66 17.49
N TYR A 481 -3.43 -17.84 17.98
CA TYR A 481 -2.52 -18.75 17.27
C TYR A 481 -3.32 -19.68 16.36
N LEU A 482 -2.85 -19.86 15.14
CA LEU A 482 -3.31 -20.85 14.16
C LEU A 482 -2.22 -21.91 14.03
N VAL A 483 -2.55 -23.18 14.18
CA VAL A 483 -1.57 -24.28 14.06
C VAL A 483 -2.00 -25.21 12.94
N ALA A 484 -1.18 -25.29 11.89
CA ALA A 484 -1.41 -26.08 10.68
C ALA A 484 -0.17 -26.90 10.32
N SER A 485 -0.33 -27.94 9.50
CA SER A 485 0.79 -28.59 8.83
C SER A 485 1.51 -27.62 7.88
N ALA A 486 2.83 -27.77 7.76
CA ALA A 486 3.65 -27.13 6.72
C ALA A 486 4.15 -28.15 5.68
N VAL A 487 3.55 -29.34 5.63
CA VAL A 487 3.83 -30.37 4.62
C VAL A 487 2.94 -30.14 3.39
N PRO A 488 3.50 -29.94 2.18
CA PRO A 488 2.71 -29.88 0.94
C PRO A 488 1.81 -31.11 0.77
N SER A 489 0.68 -30.92 0.08
CA SER A 489 -0.40 -31.91 -0.11
C SER A 489 -1.07 -32.50 1.14
N GLN A 490 -0.69 -32.13 2.37
CA GLN A 490 -1.33 -32.61 3.61
C GLN A 490 -2.06 -31.48 4.34
N ASP A 491 -3.33 -31.28 3.96
CA ASP A 491 -4.18 -30.16 4.37
C ASP A 491 -4.78 -30.32 5.79
N LEU A 492 -3.89 -30.52 6.77
CA LEU A 492 -4.18 -30.78 8.18
C LEU A 492 -4.02 -29.51 9.04
N TYR A 493 -5.11 -29.05 9.62
CA TYR A 493 -5.20 -27.90 10.53
C TYR A 493 -5.58 -28.36 11.94
N PHE A 494 -4.63 -28.23 12.88
CA PHE A 494 -4.77 -28.67 14.26
C PHE A 494 -5.70 -27.75 15.09
N GLY A 495 -5.81 -26.48 14.69
CA GLY A 495 -6.86 -25.58 15.19
C GLY A 495 -6.42 -24.12 15.41
N SER A 496 -7.35 -23.35 15.95
CA SER A 496 -7.13 -21.99 16.45
C SER A 496 -7.14 -22.00 17.98
N PHE A 497 -6.22 -21.27 18.60
CA PHE A 497 -6.01 -21.24 20.05
C PHE A 497 -5.79 -19.80 20.56
N CYS A 498 -6.22 -19.53 21.79
CA CYS A 498 -5.97 -18.27 22.51
C CYS A 498 -5.51 -18.54 23.95
N SER A 499 -4.88 -17.57 24.61
CA SER A 499 -4.47 -17.65 26.01
C SER A 499 -5.65 -17.69 26.98
N GLY A 500 -5.54 -18.44 28.08
CA GLY A 500 -6.56 -18.48 29.15
C GLY A 500 -7.51 -19.67 29.10
N GLY A 501 -7.03 -20.84 28.68
CA GLY A 501 -7.75 -22.11 28.76
C GLY A 501 -7.00 -23.15 29.59
N SER A 502 -7.04 -24.41 29.16
CA SER A 502 -6.58 -25.56 29.95
C SER A 502 -5.64 -26.53 29.20
N ILE A 503 -5.21 -26.20 27.98
CA ILE A 503 -4.23 -26.98 27.21
C ILE A 503 -2.81 -26.54 27.61
N GLU A 504 -2.01 -27.44 28.18
CA GLU A 504 -0.64 -27.16 28.66
C GLU A 504 0.46 -27.46 27.64
N GLN A 505 0.22 -28.37 26.69
CA GLN A 505 1.14 -28.59 25.56
C GLN A 505 0.42 -29.22 24.38
N ILE A 506 0.92 -28.93 23.18
CA ILE A 506 0.51 -29.54 21.91
C ILE A 506 1.73 -30.20 21.30
N GLN A 507 1.72 -31.52 21.20
CA GLN A 507 2.75 -32.29 20.49
C GLN A 507 2.24 -32.60 19.08
N VAL A 508 3.11 -32.50 18.07
CA VAL A 508 2.78 -32.82 16.66
C VAL A 508 3.93 -33.55 15.99
N LYS A 509 3.57 -34.45 15.08
CA LYS A 509 4.44 -35.45 14.48
C LYS A 509 5.43 -34.93 13.41
N GLN A 510 5.11 -33.81 12.79
CA GLN A 510 5.73 -33.37 11.53
C GLN A 510 5.88 -31.84 11.42
N ASN A 511 6.32 -31.35 10.25
CA ASN A 511 6.46 -29.93 9.97
C ASN A 511 5.14 -29.17 10.17
N ILE A 512 5.19 -28.04 10.85
CA ILE A 512 4.02 -27.17 11.09
C ILE A 512 4.31 -25.71 10.77
N SER A 513 3.25 -24.97 10.44
CA SER A 513 3.20 -23.53 10.53
C SER A 513 2.43 -23.13 11.78
N VAL A 514 3.06 -22.35 12.65
CA VAL A 514 2.37 -21.65 13.75
C VAL A 514 2.23 -20.21 13.33
N THR A 515 1.01 -19.72 13.17
CA THR A 515 0.75 -18.34 12.74
C THR A 515 0.02 -17.58 13.85
N LEU A 516 0.68 -16.57 14.44
CA LEU A 516 0.02 -15.56 15.25
C LEU A 516 -0.73 -14.60 14.32
N ARG A 517 -2.05 -14.48 14.49
CA ARG A 517 -2.89 -13.52 13.76
C ARG A 517 -3.49 -12.52 14.72
N THR A 518 -3.37 -11.23 14.42
CA THR A 518 -3.95 -10.14 15.23
C THR A 518 -5.27 -9.64 14.65
N PHE A 519 -6.10 -9.04 15.49
CA PHE A 519 -7.41 -8.49 15.11
C PHE A 519 -7.61 -7.04 15.57
N ALA A 520 -6.86 -6.59 16.58
CA ALA A 520 -6.99 -5.26 17.18
C ALA A 520 -5.62 -4.63 17.49
N PRO A 521 -5.50 -3.29 17.44
CA PRO A 521 -4.25 -2.58 17.80
C PRO A 521 -3.87 -2.75 19.28
N SER A 522 -4.81 -3.15 20.15
CA SER A 522 -4.55 -3.47 21.56
C SER A 522 -3.56 -4.63 21.79
N TYR A 523 -3.20 -5.39 20.75
CA TYR A 523 -2.16 -6.43 20.82
C TYR A 523 -0.84 -5.94 21.44
N GLN A 524 -0.46 -4.66 21.25
CA GLN A 524 0.73 -4.09 21.91
C GLN A 524 0.66 -4.12 23.46
N GLN A 525 -0.52 -4.17 24.06
CA GLN A 525 -0.72 -4.30 25.51
C GLN A 525 -0.70 -5.77 25.97
N ASP A 526 -1.06 -6.71 25.07
CA ASP A 526 -1.12 -8.15 25.33
C ASP A 526 0.22 -8.89 25.06
N ILE A 527 1.31 -8.19 24.71
CA ILE A 527 2.64 -8.80 24.45
C ILE A 527 3.09 -9.70 25.62
N SER A 528 2.79 -9.33 26.87
CA SER A 528 3.11 -10.12 28.07
C SER A 528 2.36 -11.47 28.17
N ARG A 529 1.28 -11.64 27.38
CA ARG A 529 0.51 -12.89 27.23
C ARG A 529 0.95 -13.69 25.99
N GLN A 530 1.81 -13.11 25.15
CA GLN A 530 2.43 -13.80 24.02
C GLN A 530 3.60 -14.66 24.51
N GLY A 531 3.64 -15.91 24.06
CA GLY A 531 4.72 -16.83 24.39
C GLY A 531 4.34 -18.27 24.10
N LEU A 532 4.93 -18.81 23.05
CA LEU A 532 5.00 -20.23 22.77
C LEU A 532 6.47 -20.63 22.74
N THR A 533 6.83 -21.76 23.34
CA THR A 533 8.16 -22.35 23.25
C THR A 533 8.05 -23.63 22.42
N VAL A 534 8.79 -23.73 21.33
CA VAL A 534 8.93 -24.99 20.58
C VAL A 534 10.14 -25.76 21.08
N SER A 535 10.01 -27.08 21.21
CA SER A 535 11.10 -28.02 21.54
C SER A 535 10.98 -29.31 20.71
N PHE A 536 12.08 -30.04 20.55
CA PHE A 536 12.16 -31.21 19.66
C PHE A 536 12.19 -32.52 20.46
N ARG A 537 11.18 -33.37 20.27
CA ARG A 537 11.05 -34.67 20.95
C ARG A 537 11.32 -35.83 19.97
N PRO A 538 11.52 -37.06 20.46
CA PRO A 538 11.52 -38.25 19.62
C PRO A 538 10.22 -38.35 18.82
N TYR A 539 10.28 -38.93 17.63
CA TYR A 539 9.10 -39.22 16.82
C TYR A 539 8.06 -40.07 17.58
N PHE A 540 6.77 -39.83 17.31
CA PHE A 540 5.63 -40.60 17.82
C PHE A 540 4.61 -40.85 16.69
N THR A 541 3.66 -41.75 16.93
CA THR A 541 2.80 -42.36 15.89
C THR A 541 1.63 -41.50 15.43
N GLU A 542 0.90 -40.91 16.38
CA GLU A 542 -0.29 -40.09 16.15
C GLU A 542 0.04 -38.76 15.47
N GLU A 543 -0.93 -38.10 14.82
CA GLU A 543 -0.68 -36.81 14.16
C GLU A 543 -0.48 -35.68 15.19
N ALA A 544 -1.21 -35.73 16.30
CA ALA A 544 -1.06 -34.80 17.43
C ALA A 544 -1.42 -35.42 18.78
N VAL A 545 -0.78 -34.91 19.84
CA VAL A 545 -1.12 -35.19 21.24
C VAL A 545 -1.34 -33.88 21.99
N PHE A 546 -2.55 -33.67 22.50
CA PHE A 546 -2.90 -32.54 23.36
C PHE A 546 -2.81 -32.96 24.83
N THR A 547 -2.06 -32.24 25.67
CA THR A 547 -2.16 -32.43 27.13
C THR A 547 -3.04 -31.35 27.72
N VAL A 548 -4.06 -31.78 28.47
CA VAL A 548 -5.13 -30.94 28.99
C VAL A 548 -5.23 -31.12 30.50
N THR A 549 -5.21 -30.00 31.21
CA THR A 549 -5.28 -29.94 32.66
C THR A 549 -6.45 -29.03 33.04
N PRO A 550 -7.67 -29.56 33.15
CA PRO A 550 -8.85 -28.72 33.36
C PRO A 550 -8.74 -27.91 34.65
N ASP A 551 -9.31 -26.71 34.64
CA ASP A 551 -9.35 -25.84 35.82
C ASP A 551 -10.67 -26.06 36.59
N VAL A 552 -10.60 -25.99 37.93
CA VAL A 552 -11.71 -26.41 38.81
C VAL A 552 -12.99 -25.59 38.51
N LYS A 553 -14.13 -26.27 38.33
CA LYS A 553 -15.44 -25.71 37.92
C LYS A 553 -15.52 -25.20 36.46
N SER A 554 -14.44 -25.24 35.67
CA SER A 554 -14.47 -24.85 34.25
C SER A 554 -14.88 -26.02 33.35
N LYS A 555 -15.72 -25.77 32.34
CA LYS A 555 -15.98 -26.73 31.25
C LYS A 555 -14.96 -26.51 30.14
N VAL A 556 -14.09 -27.48 29.92
CA VAL A 556 -13.07 -27.45 28.87
C VAL A 556 -13.64 -28.14 27.62
N TYR A 557 -13.95 -27.36 26.59
CA TYR A 557 -14.40 -27.88 25.29
C TYR A 557 -13.20 -28.24 24.41
N LEU A 558 -13.26 -29.41 23.77
CA LEU A 558 -12.19 -29.98 22.94
C LEU A 558 -12.79 -30.59 21.67
N ARG A 559 -12.18 -30.29 20.51
CA ARG A 559 -12.60 -30.84 19.21
C ARG A 559 -11.44 -31.39 18.38
N THR A 560 -11.76 -32.34 17.51
CA THR A 560 -10.83 -32.88 16.50
C THR A 560 -10.26 -31.78 15.58
N PRO A 561 -9.00 -31.93 15.11
CA PRO A 561 -8.47 -31.19 13.97
C PRO A 561 -9.37 -31.21 12.73
N ASN A 562 -9.15 -30.27 11.81
CA ASN A 562 -9.90 -30.11 10.56
C ASN A 562 -11.44 -30.06 10.70
N TRP A 563 -11.99 -29.52 11.79
CA TRP A 563 -13.44 -29.49 12.06
C TRP A 563 -14.35 -29.28 10.83
N ASP A 564 -14.08 -28.26 10.01
CA ASP A 564 -14.92 -27.87 8.86
C ASP A 564 -14.80 -28.83 7.65
N ARG A 565 -13.92 -29.84 7.72
CA ARG A 565 -13.60 -30.84 6.68
C ARG A 565 -13.44 -32.28 7.22
N GLY A 566 -13.70 -32.48 8.51
CA GLY A 566 -13.39 -33.68 9.28
C GLY A 566 -11.90 -33.99 9.46
N LEU A 567 -11.61 -34.81 10.47
CA LEU A 567 -10.27 -35.39 10.67
C LEU A 567 -9.84 -36.17 9.39
N PRO A 568 -8.58 -36.05 8.89
CA PRO A 568 -8.15 -36.77 7.68
C PRO A 568 -8.31 -38.29 7.77
N SER A 569 -8.31 -38.97 6.62
CA SER A 569 -8.40 -40.42 6.56
C SER A 569 -7.20 -41.09 7.25
N LEU A 570 -7.46 -42.17 8.00
CA LEU A 570 -6.47 -42.95 8.75
C LEU A 570 -5.63 -42.17 9.80
N ALA A 571 -5.97 -40.90 10.07
CA ALA A 571 -5.31 -40.09 11.08
C ALA A 571 -5.76 -40.47 12.50
N SER A 572 -4.85 -40.35 13.48
CA SER A 572 -5.14 -40.52 14.91
C SER A 572 -4.68 -39.31 15.72
N VAL A 573 -5.43 -38.97 16.76
CA VAL A 573 -5.19 -37.81 17.63
C VAL A 573 -5.52 -38.20 19.08
N SER A 574 -4.62 -37.85 19.99
CA SER A 574 -4.74 -38.22 21.42
C SER A 574 -4.88 -36.99 22.31
N TRP A 575 -5.70 -37.10 23.37
CA TRP A 575 -5.81 -36.14 24.47
C TRP A 575 -5.41 -36.83 25.77
N ASN A 576 -4.41 -36.29 26.46
CA ASN A 576 -3.97 -36.69 27.80
C ASN A 576 -4.61 -35.75 28.82
N ILE A 577 -5.60 -36.23 29.57
CA ILE A 577 -6.40 -35.42 30.50
C ILE A 577 -5.93 -35.70 31.92
N SER A 578 -5.38 -34.68 32.60
CA SER A 578 -4.94 -34.82 34.00
C SER A 578 -6.10 -34.70 34.97
N VAL A 579 -6.16 -35.57 35.98
CA VAL A 579 -7.18 -35.49 37.06
C VAL A 579 -6.49 -35.38 38.43
N PRO A 580 -6.70 -34.29 39.19
CA PRO A 580 -6.22 -34.16 40.57
C PRO A 580 -6.80 -35.24 41.50
N ARG A 581 -6.03 -35.68 42.50
CA ARG A 581 -6.40 -36.84 43.37
C ARG A 581 -7.66 -36.61 44.22
N ASP A 582 -7.94 -35.34 44.50
CA ASP A 582 -9.06 -34.78 45.26
C ASP A 582 -10.30 -34.51 44.39
N GLN A 583 -10.23 -34.78 43.08
CA GLN A 583 -11.27 -34.43 42.11
C GLN A 583 -11.65 -35.64 41.24
N VAL A 584 -12.73 -35.48 40.48
CA VAL A 584 -13.25 -36.46 39.52
C VAL A 584 -13.58 -35.72 38.22
N ALA A 585 -13.12 -36.25 37.09
CA ALA A 585 -13.39 -35.68 35.78
C ALA A 585 -14.63 -36.31 35.16
N CYS A 586 -15.63 -35.49 34.83
CA CYS A 586 -16.75 -35.90 33.98
C CYS A 586 -16.38 -35.63 32.50
N LEU A 587 -16.37 -36.69 31.69
CA LEU A 587 -16.21 -36.65 30.24
C LEU A 587 -17.60 -36.76 29.58
N THR A 588 -17.90 -35.91 28.60
CA THR A 588 -19.18 -35.95 27.87
C THR A 588 -19.03 -35.49 26.42
N PHE A 589 -19.67 -36.21 25.49
CA PHE A 589 -19.73 -35.91 24.06
C PHE A 589 -20.96 -35.06 23.74
N LEU A 590 -20.86 -34.13 22.77
CA LEU A 590 -21.97 -33.22 22.47
C LEU A 590 -23.02 -33.81 21.51
N LYS A 591 -22.61 -34.76 20.65
CA LYS A 591 -23.51 -35.55 19.79
C LYS A 591 -23.71 -36.95 20.38
N GLU A 592 -24.85 -37.59 20.10
CA GLU A 592 -25.08 -39.01 20.42
C GLU A 592 -24.46 -39.96 19.37
N ARG A 593 -24.27 -39.49 18.13
CA ARG A 593 -23.62 -40.22 17.03
C ARG A 593 -22.75 -39.26 16.22
N THR A 594 -21.69 -39.76 15.59
CA THR A 594 -20.81 -38.98 14.72
C THR A 594 -21.47 -38.62 13.40
N GLY A 595 -22.15 -39.60 12.76
CA GLY A 595 -22.58 -39.54 11.37
C GLY A 595 -21.54 -40.05 10.36
N LEU A 596 -20.41 -40.58 10.84
CA LEU A 596 -19.37 -41.23 10.05
C LEU A 596 -19.88 -42.52 9.39
N VAL A 597 -19.38 -42.81 8.18
CA VAL A 597 -19.52 -44.11 7.51
C VAL A 597 -18.19 -44.46 6.86
N CYS A 598 -17.64 -45.64 7.16
CA CYS A 598 -16.32 -46.07 6.73
C CYS A 598 -16.35 -46.86 5.42
N GLN A 599 -15.56 -46.45 4.44
CA GLN A 599 -15.33 -47.19 3.20
C GLN A 599 -14.22 -48.24 3.37
N THR A 600 -13.12 -47.87 4.04
CA THR A 600 -12.00 -48.78 4.37
C THR A 600 -11.41 -48.45 5.73
N GLY A 601 -10.82 -49.45 6.41
CA GLY A 601 -10.40 -49.33 7.80
C GLY A 601 -11.57 -49.31 8.78
N ARG A 602 -11.31 -48.90 10.03
CA ARG A 602 -12.32 -48.72 11.09
C ARG A 602 -11.94 -47.50 11.93
N ALA A 603 -12.94 -46.77 12.43
CA ALA A 603 -12.74 -45.61 13.28
C ALA A 603 -13.07 -45.96 14.73
N PHE A 604 -12.12 -45.76 15.64
CA PHE A 604 -12.26 -46.08 17.05
C PHE A 604 -11.95 -44.89 17.94
N MET A 605 -12.69 -44.78 19.04
CA MET A 605 -12.28 -44.02 20.21
C MET A 605 -11.82 -45.01 21.29
N ILE A 606 -10.64 -44.79 21.85
CA ILE A 606 -10.08 -45.59 22.95
C ILE A 606 -9.94 -44.68 24.17
N ILE A 607 -10.54 -45.07 25.29
CA ILE A 607 -10.40 -44.39 26.58
C ILE A 607 -9.57 -45.28 27.51
N GLN A 608 -8.44 -44.78 28.00
CA GLN A 608 -7.48 -45.56 28.81
C GLN A 608 -7.11 -44.82 30.11
N GLU A 609 -7.47 -45.37 31.27
CA GLU A 609 -7.13 -44.77 32.58
C GLU A 609 -5.75 -45.22 33.07
N GLN A 610 -4.84 -44.25 33.30
CA GLN A 610 -3.40 -44.49 33.43
C GLN A 610 -2.99 -45.43 34.57
N ARG A 611 -3.81 -45.53 35.64
CA ARG A 611 -3.54 -46.42 36.77
C ARG A 611 -4.07 -47.84 36.60
N MET A 612 -5.25 -48.01 36.00
CA MET A 612 -5.88 -49.32 35.90
C MET A 612 -5.51 -50.07 34.62
N ARG A 613 -4.99 -49.37 33.59
CA ARG A 613 -4.72 -49.92 32.24
C ARG A 613 -5.93 -50.61 31.60
N ALA A 614 -7.13 -50.31 32.08
CA ALA A 614 -8.36 -50.68 31.40
C ALA A 614 -8.50 -49.79 30.15
N GLU A 615 -8.69 -50.43 29.00
CA GLU A 615 -8.94 -49.79 27.71
C GLU A 615 -10.40 -50.02 27.32
N GLU A 616 -11.21 -48.96 27.34
CA GLU A 616 -12.56 -48.99 26.79
C GLU A 616 -12.50 -48.56 25.31
N ILE A 617 -12.75 -49.50 24.39
CA ILE A 617 -12.73 -49.28 22.93
C ILE A 617 -14.17 -49.13 22.42
N PHE A 618 -14.45 -48.04 21.70
CA PHE A 618 -15.74 -47.71 21.13
C PHE A 618 -15.64 -47.57 19.61
N SER A 619 -16.57 -48.18 18.86
CA SER A 619 -16.74 -47.93 17.43
C SER A 619 -17.35 -46.54 17.20
N LEU A 620 -16.71 -45.72 16.37
CA LEU A 620 -17.20 -44.36 16.05
C LEU A 620 -18.30 -44.34 14.99
N GLU A 621 -18.64 -45.50 14.43
CA GLU A 621 -19.76 -45.72 13.50
C GLU A 621 -21.08 -46.02 14.26
N GLU A 622 -21.00 -46.24 15.57
CA GLU A 622 -22.12 -46.60 16.46
C GLU A 622 -22.59 -45.40 17.34
N VAL A 623 -23.18 -45.69 18.51
CA VAL A 623 -23.64 -44.70 19.48
C VAL A 623 -22.49 -44.34 20.43
N LEU A 624 -22.27 -43.04 20.62
CA LEU A 624 -21.23 -42.52 21.52
C LEU A 624 -21.58 -42.79 23.00
N PRO A 625 -20.58 -43.06 23.86
CA PRO A 625 -20.84 -43.44 25.25
C PRO A 625 -21.47 -42.29 26.05
N LYS A 626 -22.39 -42.67 26.94
CA LYS A 626 -23.00 -41.77 27.94
C LYS A 626 -21.92 -41.18 28.88
N PRO A 627 -22.18 -40.03 29.53
CA PRO A 627 -21.24 -39.36 30.42
C PRO A 627 -20.52 -40.31 31.40
N ARG A 628 -19.19 -40.23 31.47
CA ARG A 628 -18.33 -41.07 32.33
C ARG A 628 -17.58 -40.22 33.35
N PHE A 629 -17.33 -40.81 34.52
CA PHE A 629 -16.60 -40.19 35.63
C PHE A 629 -15.27 -40.93 35.85
N HIS A 630 -14.14 -40.24 35.65
CA HIS A 630 -12.79 -40.79 35.79
C HIS A 630 -12.10 -40.23 37.04
N HIS A 631 -11.42 -41.10 37.79
CA HIS A 631 -10.84 -40.81 39.11
C HIS A 631 -9.31 -40.55 39.06
N HIS A 632 -8.69 -40.85 37.93
CA HIS A 632 -7.28 -40.60 37.65
C HIS A 632 -7.13 -40.03 36.24
N SER A 633 -5.93 -39.51 35.94
CA SER A 633 -5.57 -39.09 34.59
C SER A 633 -5.82 -40.19 33.57
N PHE A 634 -6.39 -39.82 32.42
CA PHE A 634 -6.81 -40.75 31.38
C PHE A 634 -6.51 -40.20 29.99
N TRP A 635 -6.37 -41.11 29.05
CA TRP A 635 -6.21 -40.80 27.63
C TRP A 635 -7.54 -40.97 26.91
N VAL A 636 -7.78 -40.11 25.92
CA VAL A 636 -8.79 -40.30 24.87
C VAL A 636 -8.04 -40.27 23.54
N ASN A 637 -7.98 -41.39 22.83
CA ASN A 637 -7.41 -41.48 21.48
C ASN A 637 -8.57 -41.63 20.48
N ILE A 638 -8.60 -40.80 19.44
CA ILE A 638 -9.60 -40.82 18.37
C ILE A 638 -8.87 -41.14 17.06
N SER A 639 -9.27 -42.22 16.41
CA SER A 639 -8.74 -42.72 15.14
C SER A 639 -9.81 -42.69 14.06
N ASN A 640 -9.46 -42.25 12.85
CA ASN A 640 -10.37 -42.22 11.71
C ASN A 640 -10.15 -43.41 10.76
N CYS A 641 -11.19 -43.79 10.04
CA CYS A 641 -11.12 -44.68 8.89
C CYS A 641 -10.87 -43.89 7.59
N SER A 642 -11.08 -44.49 6.43
CA SER A 642 -11.33 -43.74 5.19
C SER A 642 -12.85 -43.51 5.07
N PRO A 643 -13.35 -42.28 5.25
CA PRO A 643 -14.79 -42.00 5.22
C PRO A 643 -15.36 -42.06 3.80
N VAL A 644 -16.64 -42.41 3.68
CA VAL A 644 -17.44 -42.18 2.46
C VAL A 644 -17.60 -40.68 2.23
N SER A 645 -17.67 -40.25 0.96
CA SER A 645 -17.83 -38.82 0.61
C SER A 645 -19.03 -38.18 1.33
N GLY A 646 -18.80 -37.03 1.95
CA GLY A 646 -19.80 -36.33 2.76
C GLY A 646 -20.10 -36.93 4.15
N LYS A 647 -19.42 -38.01 4.56
CA LYS A 647 -19.57 -38.67 5.88
C LYS A 647 -18.30 -38.55 6.72
N GLN A 648 -17.85 -37.31 6.90
CA GLN A 648 -16.61 -36.94 7.59
C GLN A 648 -16.70 -37.11 9.11
N LEU A 649 -15.56 -37.28 9.78
CA LEU A 649 -15.46 -37.39 11.24
C LEU A 649 -15.18 -36.02 11.89
N ASP A 650 -16.21 -35.41 12.49
CA ASP A 650 -16.10 -34.27 13.40
C ASP A 650 -16.56 -34.67 14.81
N MET A 651 -15.70 -34.47 15.82
CA MET A 651 -15.98 -34.90 17.18
C MET A 651 -15.64 -33.82 18.19
N LEU A 652 -16.63 -33.46 19.02
CA LEU A 652 -16.59 -32.41 20.03
C LEU A 652 -17.08 -32.98 21.36
N PHE A 653 -16.26 -32.78 22.39
CA PHE A 653 -16.50 -33.23 23.74
C PHE A 653 -16.10 -32.16 24.74
N TRP A 654 -16.53 -32.32 25.99
CA TRP A 654 -16.10 -31.48 27.09
C TRP A 654 -15.72 -32.29 28.33
N VAL A 655 -14.83 -31.69 29.12
CA VAL A 655 -14.38 -32.20 30.42
C VAL A 655 -14.71 -31.18 31.50
N LEU A 656 -15.22 -31.64 32.64
CA LEU A 656 -15.44 -30.84 33.84
C LEU A 656 -14.84 -31.54 35.06
N LEU A 657 -14.01 -30.84 35.84
CA LEU A 657 -13.57 -31.32 37.15
C LEU A 657 -14.57 -30.91 38.24
N SER A 658 -15.03 -31.92 38.98
CA SER A 658 -15.83 -31.79 40.20
C SER A 658 -15.00 -32.20 41.42
N PRO A 659 -15.20 -31.58 42.60
CA PRO A 659 -14.59 -32.05 43.83
C PRO A 659 -15.07 -33.47 44.15
N ARG A 660 -14.17 -34.33 44.60
CA ARG A 660 -14.51 -35.70 44.98
C ARG A 660 -15.30 -35.68 46.27
N THR A 661 -16.57 -36.02 46.20
CA THR A 661 -17.41 -36.23 47.39
C THR A 661 -16.87 -37.42 48.18
N THR A 662 -16.11 -37.16 49.23
CA THR A 662 -15.83 -38.16 50.27
C THR A 662 -17.16 -38.62 50.84
N ASP A 663 -17.39 -39.93 50.84
CA ASP A 663 -18.73 -40.47 51.06
C ASP A 663 -19.22 -40.20 52.49
N MET A 664 -20.05 -39.16 52.62
CA MET A 664 -20.54 -38.66 53.90
C MET A 664 -21.40 -39.70 54.63
N THR A 665 -21.93 -40.70 53.90
CA THR A 665 -22.62 -41.84 54.49
C THR A 665 -21.74 -42.63 55.46
N VAL A 666 -20.44 -42.83 55.16
CA VAL A 666 -19.52 -43.61 56.00
C VAL A 666 -19.27 -42.88 57.34
N ILE A 667 -19.09 -41.56 57.30
CA ILE A 667 -18.93 -40.74 58.50
C ILE A 667 -20.24 -40.72 59.30
N ILE A 668 -21.39 -40.57 58.65
CA ILE A 668 -22.70 -40.59 59.32
C ILE A 668 -22.98 -41.96 59.96
N ILE A 669 -22.69 -43.08 59.29
CA ILE A 669 -22.86 -44.44 59.84
C ILE A 669 -21.98 -44.65 61.08
N ALA A 670 -20.71 -44.21 61.03
CA ALA A 670 -19.82 -44.26 62.19
C ALA A 670 -20.32 -43.40 63.36
N VAL A 671 -20.77 -42.17 63.10
CA VAL A 671 -21.27 -41.25 64.13
C VAL A 671 -22.61 -41.70 64.72
N VAL A 672 -23.54 -42.22 63.91
CA VAL A 672 -24.83 -42.74 64.37
C VAL A 672 -24.64 -44.04 65.16
N GLY A 673 -23.78 -44.95 64.70
CA GLY A 673 -23.43 -46.17 65.44
C GLY A 673 -22.79 -45.89 66.79
N GLY A 674 -21.80 -44.98 66.83
CA GLY A 674 -21.17 -44.55 68.08
C GLY A 674 -22.13 -43.80 69.02
N GLY A 675 -22.98 -42.93 68.47
CA GLY A 675 -23.99 -42.18 69.23
C GLY A 675 -25.05 -43.07 69.88
N ALA A 676 -25.52 -44.10 69.17
CA ALA A 676 -26.48 -45.06 69.72
C ALA A 676 -25.91 -45.82 70.92
N LEU A 677 -24.65 -46.29 70.83
CA LEU A 677 -23.95 -46.97 71.93
C LEU A 677 -23.75 -46.06 73.15
N LEU A 678 -23.35 -44.80 72.92
CA LEU A 678 -23.20 -43.80 74.00
C LEU A 678 -24.52 -43.50 74.72
N MET A 679 -25.62 -43.36 73.96
CA MET A 679 -26.95 -43.14 74.55
C MET A 679 -27.44 -44.34 75.36
N PHE A 680 -27.14 -45.57 74.91
CA PHE A 680 -27.45 -46.79 75.66
C PHE A 680 -26.68 -46.86 76.99
N ALA A 681 -25.38 -46.53 76.97
CA ALA A 681 -24.54 -46.49 78.16
C ALA A 681 -25.01 -45.41 79.16
N LEU A 682 -25.33 -44.20 78.69
CA LEU A 682 -25.89 -43.12 79.51
C LEU A 682 -27.25 -43.50 80.12
N GLY A 683 -28.12 -44.16 79.36
CA GLY A 683 -29.40 -44.69 79.86
C GLY A 683 -29.22 -45.67 81.02
N LEU A 684 -28.30 -46.63 80.88
CA LEU A 684 -27.98 -47.60 81.93
C LEU A 684 -27.43 -46.92 83.20
N ILE A 685 -26.52 -45.95 83.06
CA ILE A 685 -25.96 -45.18 84.18
C ILE A 685 -27.06 -44.41 84.93
N ILE A 686 -27.95 -43.72 84.20
CA ILE A 686 -29.04 -42.94 84.80
C ILE A 686 -30.06 -43.84 85.53
N CYS A 687 -30.37 -45.02 84.97
CA CYS A 687 -31.21 -46.03 85.63
C CYS A 687 -30.59 -46.56 86.94
N LEU A 688 -29.28 -46.77 86.99
CA LEU A 688 -28.58 -47.24 88.20
C LEU A 688 -28.53 -46.16 89.29
N VAL A 689 -28.25 -44.90 88.93
CA VAL A 689 -28.15 -43.78 89.90
C VAL A 689 -29.50 -43.47 90.57
N LYS A 690 -30.61 -43.52 89.83
CA LYS A 690 -31.94 -43.21 90.40
C LYS A 690 -32.43 -44.20 91.47
N LYS A 691 -31.83 -45.39 91.60
CA LYS A 691 -32.28 -46.43 92.55
C LYS A 691 -31.63 -46.36 93.95
N LYS A 692 -30.67 -45.44 94.20
CA LYS A 692 -29.80 -45.53 95.40
C LYS A 692 -29.63 -44.28 96.28
N LYS A 693 -30.48 -43.24 96.19
CA LYS A 693 -30.49 -42.11 97.15
C LYS A 693 -31.89 -41.77 97.66
N LYS A 694 -32.26 -42.35 98.81
CA LYS A 694 -33.42 -41.96 99.63
C LYS A 694 -33.13 -42.20 101.13
N LYS A 695 -32.33 -41.33 101.78
CA LYS A 695 -32.27 -41.20 103.25
C LYS A 695 -31.51 -39.95 103.72
N GLU A 696 -32.04 -39.37 104.81
CA GLU A 696 -31.39 -38.55 105.86
C GLU A 696 -30.84 -37.14 105.59
N ILE A 697 -30.67 -36.40 106.71
CA ILE A 697 -31.06 -34.99 106.89
C ILE A 697 -30.27 -34.32 108.05
N ASN A 698 -29.98 -33.01 107.92
CA ASN A 698 -29.56 -32.02 108.94
C ASN A 698 -28.31 -32.26 109.85
N LYS A 699 -27.31 -31.37 109.75
CA LYS A 699 -26.92 -30.31 110.74
C LYS A 699 -25.55 -29.67 110.38
N GLY A 700 -25.32 -28.44 110.85
CA GLY A 700 -24.00 -27.76 110.94
C GLY A 700 -23.85 -27.16 112.35
N PRO A 701 -23.02 -26.11 112.62
CA PRO A 701 -22.01 -25.40 111.80
C PRO A 701 -20.63 -25.22 112.53
N ALA A 702 -19.66 -24.44 111.99
CA ALA A 702 -18.81 -23.44 112.72
C ALA A 702 -17.59 -22.86 111.93
N VAL A 703 -17.43 -21.52 111.99
CA VAL A 703 -16.23 -20.64 112.19
C VAL A 703 -14.81 -21.10 111.75
N GLY A 704 -13.90 -20.26 111.18
CA GLY A 704 -13.96 -18.85 110.72
C GLY A 704 -12.63 -18.04 110.86
N ILE A 705 -12.62 -16.76 110.40
CA ILE A 705 -11.64 -15.65 110.67
C ILE A 705 -10.23 -15.85 110.01
N TYR A 706 -9.53 -14.91 109.32
CA TYR A 706 -9.31 -13.46 109.52
C TYR A 706 -9.25 -12.55 108.27
N ASN A 707 -9.42 -11.23 108.51
CA ASN A 707 -9.24 -10.06 107.61
C ASN A 707 -7.76 -9.77 107.27
N GLY A 708 -7.40 -8.83 106.37
CA GLY A 708 -8.14 -7.81 105.59
C GLY A 708 -7.20 -7.21 104.52
N ASN A 709 -7.33 -6.01 103.96
CA ASN A 709 -8.25 -4.86 104.05
C ASN A 709 -7.77 -3.86 102.94
N VAL A 710 -8.50 -3.00 102.20
CA VAL A 710 -9.92 -2.59 102.00
C VAL A 710 -10.03 -2.14 100.49
N ASN A 711 -10.94 -1.34 99.90
CA ASN A 711 -11.97 -0.38 100.36
C ASN A 711 -13.08 -0.06 99.30
N THR A 712 -13.93 0.91 99.65
CA THR A 712 -14.87 1.78 98.87
C THR A 712 -14.61 2.03 97.36
N GLN A 713 -15.60 2.28 96.48
CA GLN A 713 -17.07 2.50 96.68
C GLN A 713 -17.92 2.23 95.39
N MET A 714 -19.25 2.21 95.54
CA MET A 714 -20.31 2.02 94.51
C MET A 714 -21.13 3.35 94.31
N PRO A 715 -22.24 3.49 93.51
CA PRO A 715 -23.21 2.48 93.01
C PRO A 715 -23.86 2.65 91.58
N MET A 716 -24.64 1.62 91.17
CA MET A 716 -25.92 1.60 90.40
C MET A 716 -26.16 2.50 89.16
N GLN A 717 -26.38 1.96 87.94
CA GLN A 717 -27.63 1.39 87.34
C GLN A 717 -28.77 2.38 86.95
N SER A 718 -29.22 2.37 85.67
CA SER A 718 -30.60 1.92 85.29
C SER A 718 -30.97 1.91 83.79
N LYS A 719 -31.56 0.77 83.35
CA LYS A 719 -32.72 0.53 82.44
C LYS A 719 -33.07 1.41 81.20
N LYS A 720 -33.19 0.68 80.06
CA LYS A 720 -34.34 0.60 79.08
C LYS A 720 -34.59 1.68 77.99
N PHE A 721 -34.66 1.18 76.73
CA PHE A 721 -35.53 1.63 75.60
C PHE A 721 -35.30 3.05 75.02
N GLN A 722 -35.74 3.45 73.81
CA GLN A 722 -36.45 2.78 72.70
C GLN A 722 -36.13 3.47 71.34
N LYS A 723 -36.31 2.73 70.22
CA LYS A 723 -36.50 3.23 68.82
C LYS A 723 -35.33 4.02 68.18
N ARG A 724 -35.30 4.34 66.88
CA ARG A 724 -35.68 3.68 65.58
C ARG A 724 -35.87 4.79 64.54
N ARG A 725 -35.14 4.71 63.40
CA ARG A 725 -35.23 5.63 62.24
C ARG A 725 -34.75 7.07 62.53
N LYS A 726 -34.37 7.88 61.53
CA LYS A 726 -34.50 7.71 60.06
C LYS A 726 -33.28 8.30 59.31
N ASP A 727 -33.22 8.02 58.01
CA ASP A 727 -32.59 8.79 56.92
C ASP A 727 -32.71 10.34 57.09
N ASN A 728 -31.88 11.21 56.48
CA ASN A 728 -31.13 11.05 55.22
C ASN A 728 -29.93 12.04 55.07
N ASP A 729 -29.26 12.01 53.90
CA ASP A 729 -28.79 13.14 53.06
C ASP A 729 -28.90 14.59 53.61
N SER A 730 -27.98 15.54 53.35
CA SER A 730 -26.97 15.65 52.26
C SER A 730 -25.93 16.78 52.47
N HIS A 731 -24.97 16.81 51.55
CA HIS A 731 -23.96 17.84 51.21
C HIS A 731 -24.20 19.32 51.63
N VAL A 732 -23.13 19.95 52.13
CA VAL A 732 -22.68 21.32 51.73
C VAL A 732 -21.14 21.31 51.65
N TYR A 733 -20.55 22.04 50.70
CA TYR A 733 -19.09 22.20 50.53
C TYR A 733 -18.56 23.47 51.22
N ALA A 734 -17.41 23.34 51.93
CA ALA A 734 -16.44 24.38 52.31
C ALA A 734 -15.37 23.69 53.21
N VAL A 735 -14.04 23.92 53.18
CA VAL A 735 -13.16 24.88 52.47
C VAL A 735 -11.88 24.12 52.01
N ILE A 736 -11.21 24.62 50.96
CA ILE A 736 -9.79 24.38 50.63
C ILE A 736 -9.10 25.73 50.92
N ASP A 737 -8.02 25.86 51.70
CA ASP A 737 -6.72 25.19 51.47
C ASP A 737 -5.81 25.07 52.72
N ASP A 738 -4.63 24.45 52.53
CA ASP A 738 -3.34 24.57 53.23
C ASP A 738 -3.24 25.19 54.65
N THR A 739 -2.58 24.48 55.58
CA THR A 739 -1.18 24.79 56.00
C THR A 739 -0.69 23.93 57.20
N MET A 740 0.64 23.71 57.26
CA MET A 740 1.46 23.19 58.39
C MET A 740 1.10 21.79 58.94
N VAL A 741 1.91 20.75 58.70
CA VAL A 741 3.24 20.50 59.30
C VAL A 741 3.22 20.43 60.84
N TYR A 742 3.16 19.19 61.34
CA TYR A 742 3.84 18.77 62.58
C TYR A 742 4.62 17.48 62.30
N GLY A 743 5.89 17.65 61.91
CA GLY A 743 6.92 16.68 62.29
C GLY A 743 7.40 16.98 63.71
N HIS A 744 8.36 16.19 64.19
CA HIS A 744 9.03 16.36 65.50
C HIS A 744 8.04 16.09 66.68
N LEU A 745 8.22 15.08 67.51
CA LEU A 745 9.45 14.70 68.25
C LEU A 745 9.83 13.23 67.93
N LEU A 746 11.09 12.79 67.78
CA LEU A 746 12.35 13.12 68.49
C LEU A 746 12.34 12.67 69.96
N GLN A 747 13.42 12.20 70.59
CA GLN A 747 14.77 11.82 70.14
C GLN A 747 15.21 10.61 71.03
N ASP A 748 16.32 9.89 70.86
CA ASP A 748 17.75 10.26 70.99
C ASP A 748 18.60 8.97 70.75
N SER A 749 19.94 8.95 70.74
CA SER A 749 21.02 9.67 70.02
C SER A 749 22.36 9.08 70.55
N ASN A 750 23.57 9.16 69.97
CA ASN A 750 24.17 9.78 68.77
C ASN A 750 25.04 8.70 68.07
N GLY A 751 25.68 8.88 66.90
CA GLY A 751 25.79 10.03 66.00
C GLY A 751 27.25 10.26 65.56
N SER A 752 27.57 10.00 64.29
CA SER A 752 28.83 10.37 63.62
C SER A 752 28.63 10.34 62.09
N PHE A 753 29.29 11.24 61.34
CA PHE A 753 28.93 11.59 59.96
C PHE A 753 30.18 11.81 59.09
N VAL A 754 30.40 10.95 58.08
CA VAL A 754 31.38 11.17 56.99
C VAL A 754 30.86 10.49 55.70
N GLN A 755 30.95 11.16 54.55
CA GLN A 755 30.63 10.60 53.23
C GLN A 755 31.87 9.94 52.59
N PRO A 756 31.68 8.90 51.77
CA PRO A 756 32.05 8.98 50.35
C PRO A 756 31.05 8.22 49.44
N GLU A 757 31.06 8.28 48.11
CA GLU A 757 31.67 9.19 47.11
C GLU A 757 30.79 9.13 45.83
N VAL A 758 30.94 10.09 44.91
CA VAL A 758 30.30 10.06 43.59
C VAL A 758 31.39 9.98 42.52
N ASP A 759 31.55 8.80 41.91
CA ASP A 759 32.56 8.64 40.85
C ASP A 759 32.17 9.41 39.59
N THR A 760 33.14 10.09 38.99
CA THR A 760 32.94 11.21 38.08
C THR A 760 33.70 11.01 36.77
N TYR A 761 33.17 11.54 35.66
CA TYR A 761 33.82 11.50 34.34
C TYR A 761 35.28 11.98 34.42
N ARG A 762 36.22 11.10 34.05
CA ARG A 762 37.64 11.46 33.92
C ARG A 762 37.88 12.31 32.66
N PRO A 763 38.51 13.49 32.76
CA PRO A 763 38.97 14.24 31.60
C PRO A 763 40.10 13.54 30.83
N PHE A 764 40.25 13.91 29.56
CA PHE A 764 41.37 13.51 28.71
C PHE A 764 42.70 14.08 29.23
N GLN A 765 43.73 13.24 29.33
CA GLN A 765 45.10 13.66 29.68
C GLN A 765 46.08 13.20 28.59
N GLY A 766 46.29 14.08 27.62
CA GLY A 766 47.33 13.99 26.59
C GLY A 766 47.66 15.41 26.10
N PRO A 767 48.88 15.67 25.61
CA PRO A 767 49.28 16.99 25.16
C PRO A 767 48.53 17.38 23.88
N THR A 768 47.64 18.38 23.98
CA THR A 768 46.99 19.01 22.84
C THR A 768 47.98 19.93 22.14
N GLY A 769 48.25 19.72 20.84
CA GLY A 769 49.07 20.64 20.03
C GLY A 769 48.22 21.72 19.36
N ASP A 770 48.73 22.94 19.29
CA ASP A 770 48.01 24.15 18.81
C ASP A 770 47.80 24.23 17.28
N CYS A 771 47.73 23.09 16.59
CA CYS A 771 47.38 23.01 15.17
C CYS A 771 46.54 21.75 14.89
N PRO A 772 45.38 21.86 14.20
CA PRO A 772 44.60 20.70 13.81
C PRO A 772 45.36 19.86 12.77
N PRO A 773 45.34 18.52 12.87
CA PRO A 773 46.03 17.66 11.91
C PRO A 773 45.37 17.75 10.53
N SER A 774 46.20 17.98 9.51
CA SER A 774 45.76 17.91 8.10
C SER A 774 45.29 16.48 7.77
N PRO A 775 44.29 16.30 6.88
CA PRO A 775 43.86 14.97 6.47
C PRO A 775 45.01 14.21 5.79
N PRO A 776 45.16 12.90 6.02
CA PRO A 776 46.19 12.10 5.36
C PRO A 776 45.98 12.06 3.84
N PRO A 777 47.05 11.93 3.02
CA PRO A 777 46.94 11.95 1.57
C PRO A 777 46.06 10.80 1.03
N ILE A 778 45.45 11.04 -0.13
CA ILE A 778 44.65 10.04 -0.85
C ILE A 778 45.56 8.87 -1.25
N GLY A 779 45.42 7.74 -0.54
CA GLY A 779 46.09 6.49 -0.82
C GLY A 779 45.55 5.82 -2.08
N PHE A 780 45.96 6.30 -3.26
CA PHE A 780 45.69 5.62 -4.54
C PHE A 780 46.19 4.17 -4.47
N ARG A 781 45.30 3.21 -4.69
CA ARG A 781 45.69 1.87 -5.17
C ARG A 781 45.29 1.77 -6.64
N ALA A 782 46.25 1.35 -7.46
CA ALA A 782 46.21 1.53 -8.91
C ALA A 782 45.09 0.72 -9.61
N PRO A 783 44.57 1.19 -10.75
CA PRO A 783 43.65 0.43 -11.58
C PRO A 783 44.35 -0.74 -12.27
N THR A 784 43.72 -1.91 -12.30
CA THR A 784 44.18 -3.05 -13.11
C THR A 784 43.85 -2.79 -14.57
N ALA A 785 44.81 -2.26 -15.33
CA ALA A 785 44.61 -1.92 -16.74
C ALA A 785 44.76 -3.16 -17.66
N LYS A 786 43.79 -3.32 -18.56
CA LYS A 786 43.85 -4.01 -19.86
C LYS A 786 44.42 -5.45 -19.92
N LEU A 787 43.62 -6.34 -20.48
CA LEU A 787 44.01 -6.93 -21.76
C LEU A 787 43.06 -6.41 -22.84
N THR A 788 43.59 -6.03 -23.99
CA THR A 788 42.82 -5.56 -25.16
C THR A 788 43.09 -6.48 -26.33
N THR A 789 42.05 -6.78 -27.11
CA THR A 789 42.19 -7.24 -28.49
C THR A 789 40.99 -6.70 -29.26
N ASP A 790 41.26 -5.97 -30.33
CA ASP A 790 40.25 -5.33 -31.17
C ASP A 790 39.75 -6.32 -32.24
N GLU A 791 38.42 -6.41 -32.44
CA GLU A 791 37.74 -6.43 -33.76
C GLU A 791 36.20 -6.40 -33.54
N PRO A 792 35.40 -5.61 -34.31
CA PRO A 792 33.95 -5.51 -34.10
C PRO A 792 33.11 -6.48 -34.96
N PRO A 793 32.19 -7.27 -34.37
CA PRO A 793 31.13 -7.97 -35.12
C PRO A 793 30.03 -7.00 -35.63
N PRO A 794 29.27 -7.37 -36.68
CA PRO A 794 28.38 -6.45 -37.40
C PRO A 794 26.99 -6.28 -36.78
N ASP A 795 26.24 -5.31 -37.31
CA ASP A 795 24.83 -5.02 -36.97
C ASP A 795 23.92 -6.26 -37.05
N ILE A 796 23.14 -6.46 -35.99
CA ILE A 796 21.95 -7.32 -35.98
C ILE A 796 20.75 -6.39 -35.79
N PRO A 797 19.72 -6.43 -36.65
CA PRO A 797 18.56 -5.54 -36.52
C PRO A 797 17.76 -5.86 -35.26
N PRO A 798 17.14 -4.86 -34.60
CA PRO A 798 16.19 -5.11 -33.53
C PRO A 798 14.99 -5.91 -34.05
N GLU A 799 14.61 -6.94 -33.31
CA GLU A 799 13.50 -7.83 -33.67
C GLU A 799 12.15 -7.11 -33.66
N SER A 800 11.16 -7.69 -34.35
CA SER A 800 9.83 -7.13 -34.45
C SER A 800 9.05 -7.23 -33.14
N GLU A 801 8.87 -6.12 -32.43
CA GLU A 801 7.89 -6.00 -31.33
C GLU A 801 6.46 -6.02 -31.88
N SER A 802 5.97 -7.21 -32.23
CA SER A 802 4.55 -7.52 -32.36
C SER A 802 3.91 -7.64 -30.96
N GLU A 803 2.71 -7.09 -30.80
CA GLU A 803 1.97 -7.05 -29.52
C GLU A 803 1.77 -8.44 -28.87
N PRO A 804 2.21 -8.66 -27.62
CA PRO A 804 1.80 -9.81 -26.82
C PRO A 804 0.51 -9.52 -26.02
N TYR A 805 -0.48 -10.41 -26.16
CA TYR A 805 -1.82 -10.27 -25.60
C TYR A 805 -1.95 -10.60 -24.10
N THR A 806 -3.02 -10.04 -23.51
CA THR A 806 -3.89 -10.61 -22.45
C THR A 806 -3.45 -11.90 -21.74
N PHE A 807 -3.26 -11.84 -20.42
CA PHE A 807 -3.16 -13.03 -19.57
C PHE A 807 -4.54 -13.62 -19.24
N SER A 808 -4.77 -14.86 -19.67
CA SER A 808 -5.89 -15.71 -19.23
C SER A 808 -5.50 -16.61 -18.04
N HIS A 809 -6.47 -17.05 -17.25
CA HIS A 809 -6.22 -17.88 -16.06
C HIS A 809 -5.81 -19.33 -16.41
N PRO A 810 -4.94 -19.97 -15.62
CA PRO A 810 -4.56 -21.36 -15.82
C PRO A 810 -5.62 -22.33 -15.27
N ASN A 811 -5.73 -23.51 -15.88
CA ASN A 811 -6.24 -24.69 -15.18
C ASN A 811 -5.52 -25.97 -15.67
N LYS A 812 -5.69 -27.06 -14.92
CA LYS A 812 -4.74 -28.18 -14.76
C LYS A 812 -4.80 -29.30 -15.82
N GLU A 813 -3.61 -29.87 -16.10
CA GLU A 813 -3.28 -31.32 -16.25
C GLU A 813 -3.97 -32.14 -17.38
N ASN A 814 -3.39 -33.21 -17.98
CA ASN A 814 -2.04 -33.79 -17.94
C ASN A 814 -1.80 -34.72 -19.18
N VAL A 815 -0.53 -34.87 -19.58
CA VAL A 815 0.13 -36.09 -20.16
C VAL A 815 -0.59 -36.96 -21.21
N SER A 816 -0.01 -37.07 -22.43
CA SER A 816 0.52 -38.34 -23.00
C SER A 816 1.14 -38.18 -24.41
N ASN A 817 1.93 -39.17 -24.84
CA ASN A 817 2.55 -39.29 -26.17
C ASN A 817 1.62 -40.02 -27.17
N GLY A 818 1.81 -39.80 -28.49
CA GLY A 818 1.43 -40.79 -29.50
C GLY A 818 1.33 -40.28 -30.94
N ASN A 819 2.23 -40.73 -31.82
CA ASN A 819 1.97 -40.79 -33.27
C ASN A 819 1.12 -42.04 -33.58
N THR A 820 0.11 -41.93 -34.45
CA THR A 820 -0.02 -42.71 -35.72
C THR A 820 -1.33 -42.37 -36.46
N ASP A 821 -1.17 -41.99 -37.73
CA ASP A 821 -1.93 -42.30 -38.96
C ASP A 821 -3.37 -42.88 -38.99
N ILE A 822 -4.01 -42.60 -40.15
CA ILE A 822 -5.17 -43.25 -40.83
C ILE A 822 -6.60 -42.73 -40.50
N PRO A 823 -7.54 -42.64 -41.49
CA PRO A 823 -8.74 -41.79 -41.41
C PRO A 823 -10.09 -42.52 -41.67
N LEU A 824 -11.17 -41.72 -41.80
CA LEU A 824 -12.54 -42.03 -42.30
C LEU A 824 -13.49 -42.83 -41.36
N LEU A 825 -14.64 -42.23 -40.99
CA LEU A 825 -15.97 -42.56 -41.59
C LEU A 825 -17.12 -41.68 -41.03
N ASP A 826 -18.31 -41.91 -41.59
CA ASP A 826 -19.50 -41.03 -41.64
C ASP A 826 -20.42 -40.94 -40.42
N ALA A 827 -21.21 -39.84 -40.44
CA ALA A 827 -22.61 -39.68 -40.01
C ALA A 827 -23.12 -40.12 -38.61
N HIS A 828 -23.77 -39.18 -37.91
CA HIS A 828 -25.25 -39.12 -37.87
C HIS A 828 -25.80 -37.80 -37.29
N LYS A 829 -27.00 -37.40 -37.74
CA LYS A 829 -27.93 -36.51 -37.02
C LYS A 829 -28.98 -37.36 -36.30
N PRO A 830 -29.43 -36.96 -35.10
CA PRO A 830 -30.84 -36.52 -34.92
C PRO A 830 -30.88 -35.05 -34.43
N ALA A 831 -31.75 -34.16 -34.92
CA ALA A 831 -33.23 -34.15 -34.91
C ALA A 831 -33.81 -33.51 -33.63
N GLU A 832 -34.52 -32.40 -33.80
CA GLU A 832 -35.21 -31.64 -32.74
C GLU A 832 -36.59 -32.24 -32.44
N PRO A 833 -37.08 -32.15 -31.19
CA PRO A 833 -38.50 -32.07 -30.89
C PRO A 833 -38.91 -30.59 -30.76
N GLY A 834 -40.02 -30.19 -31.40
CA GLY A 834 -40.59 -28.85 -31.24
C GLY A 834 -41.94 -28.88 -30.53
N GLU A 835 -42.15 -27.90 -29.66
CA GLU A 835 -43.45 -27.27 -29.36
C GLU A 835 -43.20 -25.80 -28.93
#